data_AF-A0A0E0JHG4-F1
#
_entry.id   AF-A0A0E0JHG4-F1
#
_cell.length_a   1.000
_cell.length_b   1.000
_cell.length_c   1.000
_cell.angle_alpha   90.00
_cell.angle_beta   90.00
_cell.angle_gamma   90.00
#
_symmetry.space_group_name_H-M   'P 1'
#
loop_
_entity.id
_entity.type
_entity.pdbx_description
1 polymer ?
#
loop_
_entity_poly.entity_id
_entity_poly.type
_entity_poly.pdbx_seq_one_letter_code
_entity_poly.pdbx_strand_id
1 'polypeptide(L)'
;MYLPWLIVLLFVSAAADVNDLQLLEQFRIAVPNKTVLAGWSGRDGACRFPGAGCRDGRLMSISFSGVNLHVNFSAVASTLLQLSTVEEVTIRGTNIAGVLSATKGITCGLKLHLLDLSGNGWLTGSVADVDALASVCSGLRVLNLSAASIGVVKVDGQEGMYMGFARLEVLDLSDNKITGEGDLKWMIHAGAGGVQQLNLARNLISGEVPAFINCSGLEYLDLSGNAMSGTVAAGVLSGCSKLRTLNLSSNNLEGLFPPDVAYLLSLTALNLSTNNFSGEIPSDVLAKLAKLRMVTLSFNYFNSTIPDALTALPELEVLDLSSNMLSGTIPTALCSLDASSKLLRVLYLQNNFLTGSIPEAISSCTRLVSLDLSLNYINGQIPSSLDKMTGLRDFVLWQNMLTGEIPASLAGIRSLENLIVDYNALTGSIPPGLVNCTELKTLSLASNRLSGPIPVWLGQLDKLEIMRLGNNSFSGLIPAELGDCKSLLWLDLNSNKLSGPIPPELAKRSKMVTATMFIWTQARNFWYLRNNAMRISQCHGTGSLIYLTGIRSDDLNRMPSKKSCNFDLKYIRSMDFSAAKISMVFLDLSFNQLDSMIPKEFGNMYYLMIMNLGHNQLYGMIPDELGDARKLMVLDLSHNKLEGPIPSSFSTLSLSEINLSNNKLNGSIPNNGGLATFPQSQYENNSDLCGFPLPPCELNPVVSHDAVAHQSKNKGKVVAIVVGPVTGAWLVLFVLVISLCRICRRKKYKIHDAKGDLQQENVFSVLNFDGGNAYEQIIEATENFSEKYCIGAGGHGSVYVAKLSNGKNFAVKKINATENGRLINEQMFYREIEATMQIRHRNIVKVFGYCCTARDKFIVYEYMKGGNLLTALNSYRNASELDWKRRLCIAQDVAHALSYLHHDCSDPIVHRDVTTKNILLDLEFRACLSDFGIAKILDADESGHTRLAGTKGYLAPELAYTTKVTEKCDVYSFGVVVLELLMGSHPGDFVSSISCPSNKSTSMKDLLDTRLPPPEGEVASEIFGLITVAIQCLHPNPSIRPTIPSAIHFFSKFARAVDLDYLHADIMEFCLL
;
A
#
# COMPACT_ATOMS: atom_id res chain seq x y z
N MET A 1 20.67 -88.28 3.24
CA MET A 1 19.42 -88.91 2.78
C MET A 1 18.28 -87.94 3.09
N TYR A 2 17.71 -87.36 2.03
CA TYR A 2 16.34 -86.84 1.87
C TYR A 2 15.59 -86.17 3.05
N LEU A 3 15.35 -84.85 2.89
CA LEU A 3 14.12 -84.09 3.20
C LEU A 3 12.84 -84.84 2.69
N PRO A 4 11.54 -84.54 3.05
CA PRO A 4 10.95 -83.17 2.97
C PRO A 4 9.64 -82.84 3.79
N TRP A 5 9.14 -81.59 3.61
CA TRP A 5 7.78 -80.99 3.83
C TRP A 5 7.42 -80.39 5.22
N LEU A 6 6.82 -79.19 5.39
CA LEU A 6 6.51 -78.04 4.51
C LEU A 6 5.93 -76.85 5.35
N ILE A 7 6.35 -75.62 5.01
CA ILE A 7 5.64 -74.30 5.02
C ILE A 7 4.99 -73.78 6.33
N VAL A 8 5.60 -72.71 6.88
CA VAL A 8 5.06 -71.34 6.78
C VAL A 8 6.20 -70.36 6.46
N LEU A 9 6.22 -69.92 5.20
CA LEU A 9 6.76 -68.63 4.78
C LEU A 9 5.72 -67.57 5.15
N LEU A 10 6.16 -66.42 5.67
CA LEU A 10 5.64 -65.05 5.47
C LEU A 10 5.84 -64.22 6.75
N PHE A 11 7.01 -63.58 6.88
CA PHE A 11 7.12 -62.15 7.12
C PHE A 11 8.52 -61.73 6.68
N VAL A 12 8.58 -61.25 5.44
CA VAL A 12 9.75 -60.61 4.84
C VAL A 12 10.08 -59.37 5.69
N SER A 13 11.18 -59.40 6.43
CA SER A 13 11.84 -58.17 6.85
C SER A 13 12.45 -57.55 5.60
N ALA A 14 11.69 -56.68 4.94
CA ALA A 14 12.21 -55.87 3.85
C ALA A 14 13.19 -54.87 4.48
N ALA A 15 14.45 -55.30 4.56
CA ALA A 15 15.52 -54.54 5.17
C ALA A 15 15.90 -53.42 4.19
N ALA A 16 15.74 -52.18 4.64
CA ALA A 16 16.60 -51.11 4.18
C ALA A 16 18.06 -51.56 4.36
N ASP A 17 18.93 -51.17 3.42
CA ASP A 17 20.36 -51.50 3.50
C ASP A 17 20.89 -51.07 4.88
N VAL A 18 21.76 -51.86 5.51
CA VAL A 18 22.19 -51.61 6.91
C VAL A 18 22.76 -50.19 7.06
N ASN A 19 23.35 -49.67 5.99
CA ASN A 19 23.83 -48.29 5.88
C ASN A 19 22.70 -47.23 5.82
N ASP A 20 21.60 -47.48 5.09
CA ASP A 20 20.47 -46.55 5.00
C ASP A 20 19.77 -46.37 6.36
N LEU A 21 19.61 -47.45 7.13
CA LEU A 21 19.08 -47.38 8.51
C LEU A 21 19.98 -46.56 9.43
N GLN A 22 21.30 -46.66 9.27
CA GLN A 22 22.25 -45.88 10.04
C GLN A 22 22.17 -44.38 9.70
N LEU A 23 22.03 -44.03 8.41
CA LEU A 23 21.86 -42.63 7.96
C LEU A 23 20.56 -42.03 8.49
N LEU A 24 19.45 -42.78 8.49
CA LEU A 24 18.16 -42.33 9.05
C LEU A 24 18.24 -42.10 10.56
N GLU A 25 18.98 -42.95 11.29
CA GLU A 25 19.21 -42.77 12.71
C GLU A 25 20.10 -41.54 12.99
N GLN A 26 21.14 -41.31 12.19
CA GLN A 26 21.96 -40.10 12.27
C GLN A 26 21.13 -38.84 12.03
N PHE A 27 20.24 -38.85 11.04
CA PHE A 27 19.31 -37.75 10.80
C PHE A 27 18.39 -37.52 12.00
N ARG A 28 17.81 -38.59 12.55
CA ARG A 28 16.98 -38.53 13.77
C ARG A 28 17.74 -37.90 14.93
N ILE A 29 19.04 -38.21 15.09
CA ILE A 29 19.91 -37.63 16.12
C ILE A 29 20.18 -36.13 15.88
N ALA A 30 20.27 -35.68 14.63
CA ALA A 30 20.50 -34.28 14.29
C ALA A 30 19.28 -33.36 14.54
N VAL A 31 18.06 -33.88 14.50
CA VAL A 31 16.83 -33.07 14.73
C VAL A 31 16.71 -32.66 16.20
N PRO A 32 16.67 -31.37 16.56
CA PRO A 32 16.67 -30.94 17.96
C PRO A 32 15.46 -31.45 18.77
N ASN A 33 14.25 -31.30 18.22
CA ASN A 33 13.02 -31.73 18.88
C ASN A 33 12.63 -33.15 18.44
N LYS A 34 12.94 -34.17 19.25
CA LYS A 34 12.64 -35.57 18.90
C LYS A 34 11.14 -35.87 18.78
N THR A 35 10.27 -35.06 19.38
CA THR A 35 8.82 -35.29 19.36
C THR A 35 8.23 -35.13 17.95
N VAL A 36 8.86 -34.33 17.09
CA VAL A 36 8.41 -34.15 15.69
C VAL A 36 8.68 -35.39 14.82
N LEU A 37 9.56 -36.29 15.29
CA LEU A 37 9.86 -37.58 14.67
C LEU A 37 9.32 -38.76 15.49
N ALA A 38 8.25 -38.55 16.26
CA ALA A 38 7.60 -39.64 17.00
C ALA A 38 7.23 -40.79 16.05
N GLY A 39 7.71 -42.01 16.32
CA GLY A 39 7.55 -43.18 15.44
C GLY A 39 8.77 -43.52 14.58
N TRP A 40 9.79 -42.67 14.52
CA TRP A 40 11.10 -43.01 13.94
C TRP A 40 11.89 -43.87 14.93
N SER A 41 11.71 -45.18 14.86
CA SER A 41 12.27 -46.19 15.77
C SER A 41 13.01 -47.27 14.97
N GLY A 42 14.31 -47.47 15.21
CA GLY A 42 15.11 -48.48 14.51
C GLY A 42 14.64 -49.93 14.68
N ARG A 43 13.67 -50.19 15.59
CA ARG A 43 13.09 -51.52 15.82
C ARG A 43 11.93 -51.88 14.87
N ASP A 44 11.34 -50.88 14.21
CA ASP A 44 10.07 -51.04 13.48
C ASP A 44 10.21 -51.05 11.95
N GLY A 45 11.43 -50.81 11.43
CA GLY A 45 11.73 -50.72 10.01
C GLY A 45 11.41 -49.35 9.39
N ALA A 46 12.22 -48.91 8.41
CA ALA A 46 12.15 -47.57 7.83
C ALA A 46 10.79 -47.21 7.19
N CYS A 47 10.03 -48.21 6.73
CA CYS A 47 8.71 -48.01 6.12
C CYS A 47 7.59 -47.61 7.09
N ARG A 48 7.82 -47.69 8.40
CA ARG A 48 6.83 -47.27 9.40
C ARG A 48 7.03 -45.83 9.87
N PHE A 49 8.06 -45.15 9.36
CA PHE A 49 8.36 -43.78 9.72
C PHE A 49 7.27 -42.85 9.16
N PRO A 50 6.67 -41.97 9.98
CA PRO A 50 5.81 -40.91 9.46
C PRO A 50 6.55 -40.12 8.37
N GLY A 51 5.92 -40.02 7.20
CA GLY A 51 6.51 -39.39 6.02
C GLY A 51 7.25 -40.33 5.06
N ALA A 52 7.46 -41.61 5.41
CA ALA A 52 8.08 -42.60 4.52
C ALA A 52 7.08 -43.16 3.50
N GLY A 53 7.45 -43.17 2.22
CA GLY A 53 6.79 -43.92 1.16
C GLY A 53 7.58 -45.17 0.82
N CYS A 54 6.91 -46.33 0.77
CA CYS A 54 7.55 -47.61 0.47
C CYS A 54 6.87 -48.38 -0.66
N ARG A 55 7.68 -49.12 -1.42
CA ARG A 55 7.25 -50.07 -2.45
C ARG A 55 7.90 -51.42 -2.18
N ASP A 56 7.11 -52.48 -2.10
CA ASP A 56 7.56 -53.84 -1.78
C ASP A 56 8.42 -53.92 -0.49
N GLY A 57 8.07 -53.09 0.50
CA GLY A 57 8.76 -52.99 1.79
C GLY A 57 10.12 -52.26 1.76
N ARG A 58 10.51 -51.68 0.62
CA ARG A 58 11.70 -50.83 0.51
C ARG A 58 11.31 -49.36 0.55
N LEU A 59 12.14 -48.55 1.21
CA LEU A 59 11.98 -47.11 1.29
C LEU A 59 12.25 -46.47 -0.07
N MET A 60 11.26 -45.72 -0.58
CA MET A 60 11.31 -45.07 -1.89
C MET A 60 11.23 -43.54 -1.77
N SER A 61 10.53 -43.01 -0.77
CA SER A 61 10.40 -41.57 -0.58
C SER A 61 10.36 -41.17 0.90
N ILE A 62 10.78 -39.94 1.17
CA ILE A 62 10.70 -39.33 2.51
C ILE A 62 10.13 -37.92 2.37
N SER A 63 9.06 -37.62 3.10
CA SER A 63 8.44 -36.30 3.14
C SER A 63 8.27 -35.78 4.57
N PHE A 64 8.73 -34.55 4.78
CA PHE A 64 8.57 -33.79 6.02
C PHE A 64 7.76 -32.51 5.81
N SER A 65 6.94 -32.43 4.77
CA SER A 65 6.23 -31.20 4.40
C SER A 65 5.45 -30.59 5.58
N GLY A 66 5.76 -29.34 5.93
CA GLY A 66 5.15 -28.60 7.04
C GLY A 66 5.58 -29.04 8.45
N VAL A 67 6.50 -30.00 8.57
CA VAL A 67 7.05 -30.45 9.85
C VAL A 67 8.21 -29.54 10.24
N ASN A 68 8.09 -28.81 11.35
CA ASN A 68 9.13 -27.89 11.79
C ASN A 68 10.33 -28.65 12.41
N LEU A 69 11.34 -28.94 11.60
CA LEU A 69 12.51 -29.74 11.96
C LEU A 69 13.61 -28.92 12.65
N HIS A 70 13.75 -27.62 12.36
CA HIS A 70 14.81 -26.75 12.89
C HIS A 70 16.24 -27.34 12.77
N VAL A 71 16.52 -28.08 11.69
CA VAL A 71 17.80 -28.76 11.47
C VAL A 71 18.70 -28.00 10.49
N ASN A 72 20.02 -28.13 10.64
CA ASN A 72 20.95 -27.59 9.65
C ASN A 72 20.96 -28.44 8.37
N PHE A 73 21.02 -27.81 7.20
CA PHE A 73 21.05 -28.49 5.90
C PHE A 73 22.24 -29.45 5.77
N SER A 74 23.37 -29.21 6.44
CA SER A 74 24.50 -30.16 6.45
C SER A 74 24.12 -31.55 6.96
N ALA A 75 23.17 -31.65 7.89
CA ALA A 75 22.65 -32.92 8.37
C ALA A 75 21.81 -33.61 7.31
N VAL A 76 20.94 -32.88 6.61
CA VAL A 76 20.16 -33.39 5.46
C VAL A 76 21.10 -33.91 4.37
N ALA A 77 22.11 -33.10 4.01
CA ALA A 77 23.08 -33.41 2.97
C ALA A 77 23.93 -34.65 3.29
N SER A 78 24.40 -34.78 4.53
CA SER A 78 25.21 -35.92 4.97
C SER A 78 24.42 -37.20 5.27
N THR A 79 23.08 -37.14 5.30
CA THR A 79 22.23 -38.29 5.61
C THR A 79 21.22 -38.58 4.51
N LEU A 80 20.10 -37.85 4.48
CA LEU A 80 18.95 -38.13 3.61
C LEU A 80 19.31 -38.16 2.12
N LEU A 81 20.22 -37.30 1.67
CA LEU A 81 20.63 -37.27 0.26
C LEU A 81 21.48 -38.48 -0.16
N GLN A 82 22.09 -39.19 0.79
CA GLN A 82 22.97 -40.34 0.53
C GLN A 82 22.24 -41.69 0.53
N LEU A 83 20.95 -41.70 0.85
CA LEU A 83 20.16 -42.93 0.91
C LEU A 83 20.13 -43.61 -0.46
N SER A 84 20.60 -44.85 -0.51
CA SER A 84 20.84 -45.58 -1.77
C SER A 84 19.54 -46.03 -2.46
N THR A 85 18.48 -46.20 -1.68
CA THR A 85 17.19 -46.73 -2.12
C THR A 85 16.15 -45.66 -2.46
N VAL A 86 16.31 -44.44 -1.93
CA VAL A 86 15.32 -43.36 -2.02
C VAL A 86 15.35 -42.68 -3.38
N GLU A 87 14.17 -42.50 -3.95
CA GLU A 87 13.89 -41.82 -5.22
C GLU A 87 13.46 -40.36 -5.01
N GLU A 88 12.78 -40.03 -3.90
CA GLU A 88 12.20 -38.71 -3.66
C GLU A 88 12.44 -38.21 -2.23
N VAL A 89 12.88 -36.96 -2.08
CA VAL A 89 13.04 -36.30 -0.78
C VAL A 89 12.32 -34.95 -0.80
N THR A 90 11.37 -34.75 0.11
CA THR A 90 10.59 -33.52 0.24
C THR A 90 10.71 -32.94 1.66
N ILE A 91 11.30 -31.76 1.78
CA ILE A 91 11.58 -31.07 3.04
C ILE A 91 10.97 -29.66 2.99
N ARG A 92 9.72 -29.57 2.54
CA ARG A 92 9.04 -28.29 2.29
C ARG A 92 8.58 -27.58 3.57
N GLY A 93 8.96 -26.32 3.75
CA GLY A 93 8.47 -25.49 4.87
C GLY A 93 8.79 -26.05 6.25
N THR A 94 10.00 -26.60 6.41
CA THR A 94 10.41 -27.34 7.61
C THR A 94 11.41 -26.58 8.48
N ASN A 95 11.72 -25.36 8.09
CA ASN A 95 12.62 -24.47 8.81
C ASN A 95 14.07 -24.95 8.86
N ILE A 96 14.52 -25.63 7.80
CA ILE A 96 15.95 -25.93 7.64
C ILE A 96 16.74 -24.66 7.38
N ALA A 97 17.94 -24.58 7.95
CA ALA A 97 18.85 -23.45 7.80
C ALA A 97 20.26 -23.92 7.42
N GLY A 98 21.09 -23.03 6.86
CA GLY A 98 22.46 -23.34 6.49
C GLY A 98 22.75 -23.04 5.02
N VAL A 99 23.90 -23.50 4.53
CA VAL A 99 24.39 -23.17 3.18
C VAL A 99 24.40 -24.41 2.29
N LEU A 100 23.95 -24.29 1.03
CA LEU A 100 23.95 -25.38 0.06
C LEU A 100 25.34 -25.98 -0.22
N SER A 101 26.40 -25.20 -0.04
CA SER A 101 27.80 -25.63 -0.19
C SER A 101 28.21 -26.75 0.77
N ALA A 102 27.40 -27.06 1.80
CA ALA A 102 27.55 -28.23 2.67
C ALA A 102 27.46 -29.58 1.91
N THR A 103 27.06 -29.56 0.64
CA THR A 103 27.06 -30.71 -0.27
C THR A 103 28.45 -31.02 -0.85
N LYS A 104 29.44 -30.14 -0.66
CA LYS A 104 30.82 -30.42 -1.11
C LYS A 104 31.37 -31.64 -0.38
N GLY A 105 31.73 -32.68 -1.14
CA GLY A 105 32.33 -33.91 -0.61
C GLY A 105 31.33 -35.00 -0.20
N ILE A 106 30.03 -34.83 -0.47
CA ILE A 106 29.04 -35.91 -0.31
C ILE A 106 28.84 -36.67 -1.62
N THR A 107 28.28 -37.88 -1.53
CA THR A 107 27.78 -38.65 -2.68
C THR A 107 26.28 -38.90 -2.52
N CYS A 108 25.45 -38.42 -3.44
CA CYS A 108 24.02 -38.69 -3.37
C CYS A 108 23.68 -40.12 -3.80
N GLY A 109 22.56 -40.64 -3.31
CA GLY A 109 21.99 -41.89 -3.81
C GLY A 109 21.68 -41.80 -5.31
N LEU A 110 22.08 -42.81 -6.08
CA LEU A 110 21.93 -42.83 -7.55
C LEU A 110 20.46 -42.82 -8.03
N LYS A 111 19.53 -43.18 -7.16
CA LYS A 111 18.09 -43.24 -7.47
C LYS A 111 17.34 -41.95 -7.20
N LEU A 112 17.94 -41.00 -6.47
CA LEU A 112 17.29 -39.75 -6.10
C LEU A 112 17.02 -38.92 -7.35
N HIS A 113 15.76 -38.84 -7.75
CA HIS A 113 15.31 -38.11 -8.94
C HIS A 113 14.55 -36.83 -8.61
N LEU A 114 13.93 -36.72 -7.43
CA LEU A 114 13.22 -35.53 -6.96
C LEU A 114 13.76 -35.04 -5.63
N LEU A 115 14.10 -33.76 -5.57
CA LEU A 115 14.47 -33.06 -4.35
C LEU A 115 13.67 -31.75 -4.24
N ASP A 116 12.81 -31.67 -3.24
CA ASP A 116 12.03 -30.46 -2.93
C ASP A 116 12.45 -29.90 -1.56
N LEU A 117 13.08 -28.74 -1.58
CA LEU A 117 13.54 -27.99 -0.42
C LEU A 117 12.80 -26.64 -0.28
N SER A 118 11.63 -26.51 -0.91
CA SER A 118 10.91 -25.24 -1.00
C SER A 118 10.42 -24.69 0.34
N GLY A 119 10.25 -23.37 0.44
CA GLY A 119 9.71 -22.70 1.62
C GLY A 119 10.61 -22.70 2.86
N ASN A 120 11.92 -22.90 2.68
CA ASN A 120 12.91 -22.82 3.75
C ASN A 120 13.72 -21.53 3.64
N GLY A 121 13.15 -20.44 4.16
CA GLY A 121 13.72 -19.09 4.00
C GLY A 121 15.11 -18.85 4.60
N TRP A 122 15.59 -19.74 5.48
CA TRP A 122 16.94 -19.68 6.07
C TRP A 122 17.98 -20.57 5.37
N LEU A 123 17.58 -21.30 4.32
CA LEU A 123 18.50 -21.98 3.44
C LEU A 123 19.12 -20.96 2.48
N THR A 124 20.45 -20.87 2.45
CA THR A 124 21.21 -19.92 1.63
C THR A 124 22.17 -20.64 0.68
N GLY A 125 22.65 -19.93 -0.34
CA GLY A 125 23.61 -20.45 -1.31
C GLY A 125 23.69 -19.56 -2.54
N SER A 126 24.72 -19.76 -3.36
CA SER A 126 24.80 -19.18 -4.70
C SER A 126 24.11 -20.07 -5.74
N VAL A 127 23.83 -19.56 -6.94
CA VAL A 127 23.33 -20.40 -8.05
C VAL A 127 24.34 -21.48 -8.43
N ALA A 128 25.64 -21.19 -8.33
CA ALA A 128 26.70 -22.17 -8.53
C ALA A 128 26.65 -23.32 -7.51
N ASP A 129 26.26 -23.05 -6.26
CA ASP A 129 26.04 -24.12 -5.26
C ASP A 129 24.84 -25.00 -5.62
N VAL A 130 23.81 -24.43 -6.24
CA VAL A 130 22.67 -25.21 -6.76
C VAL A 130 23.11 -26.12 -7.90
N ASP A 131 23.88 -25.60 -8.86
CA ASP A 131 24.40 -26.39 -9.98
C ASP A 131 25.36 -27.49 -9.48
N ALA A 132 26.18 -27.18 -8.48
CA ALA A 132 27.03 -28.16 -7.81
C ALA A 132 26.22 -29.27 -7.14
N LEU A 133 25.14 -28.94 -6.42
CA LEU A 133 24.22 -29.92 -5.85
C LEU A 133 23.61 -30.82 -6.92
N ALA A 134 23.12 -30.25 -8.03
CA ALA A 134 22.56 -31.01 -9.15
C ALA A 134 23.63 -31.92 -9.81
N SER A 135 24.88 -31.46 -9.86
CA SER A 135 26.01 -32.25 -10.38
C SER A 135 26.35 -33.44 -9.48
N VAL A 136 26.41 -33.22 -8.16
CA VAL A 136 26.69 -34.26 -7.15
C VAL A 136 25.56 -35.29 -7.12
N CYS A 137 24.30 -34.84 -7.17
CA CYS A 137 23.14 -35.71 -7.25
C CYS A 137 22.81 -36.09 -8.71
N SER A 138 23.66 -36.91 -9.33
CA SER A 138 23.57 -37.23 -10.76
C SER A 138 22.24 -37.85 -11.26
N GLY A 139 21.45 -38.45 -10.37
CA GLY A 139 20.12 -39.01 -10.67
C GLY A 139 19.01 -37.97 -10.76
N LEU A 140 19.27 -36.73 -10.32
CA LEU A 140 18.23 -35.71 -10.15
C LEU A 140 17.61 -35.29 -11.50
N ARG A 141 16.29 -35.11 -11.49
CA ARG A 141 15.47 -34.62 -12.60
C ARG A 141 14.59 -33.44 -12.19
N VAL A 142 14.13 -33.43 -10.94
CA VAL A 142 13.32 -32.35 -10.37
C VAL A 142 14.05 -31.75 -9.18
N LEU A 143 14.35 -30.45 -9.26
CA LEU A 143 14.91 -29.69 -8.16
C LEU A 143 14.04 -28.47 -7.88
N ASN A 144 13.44 -28.42 -6.69
CA ASN A 144 12.65 -27.29 -6.22
C ASN A 144 13.33 -26.64 -5.01
N LEU A 145 13.75 -25.39 -5.19
CA LEU A 145 14.38 -24.53 -4.19
C LEU A 145 13.63 -23.19 -4.09
N SER A 146 12.34 -23.17 -4.44
CA SER A 146 11.51 -21.97 -4.36
C SER A 146 11.36 -21.47 -2.92
N ALA A 147 11.23 -20.16 -2.73
CA ALA A 147 11.08 -19.52 -1.43
C ALA A 147 12.20 -19.88 -0.43
N ALA A 148 13.44 -19.93 -0.95
CA ALA A 148 14.66 -20.00 -0.18
C ALA A 148 15.39 -18.63 -0.22
N SER A 149 16.57 -18.53 0.38
CA SER A 149 17.42 -17.32 0.30
C SER A 149 18.61 -17.53 -0.66
N ILE A 150 18.38 -18.14 -1.83
CA ILE A 150 19.42 -18.37 -2.84
C ILE A 150 19.76 -17.06 -3.58
N GLY A 151 21.05 -16.79 -3.82
CA GLY A 151 21.56 -15.59 -4.52
C GLY A 151 22.42 -14.63 -3.68
N VAL A 152 22.59 -14.89 -2.38
CA VAL A 152 23.21 -13.92 -1.42
C VAL A 152 24.74 -14.06 -1.26
N VAL A 153 25.40 -14.98 -1.96
CA VAL A 153 26.79 -15.36 -1.64
C VAL A 153 27.72 -15.21 -2.85
N LYS A 154 28.44 -14.08 -2.93
CA LYS A 154 29.69 -13.99 -3.71
C LYS A 154 30.85 -14.37 -2.79
N VAL A 155 31.32 -15.62 -2.90
CA VAL A 155 32.66 -15.99 -2.44
C VAL A 155 33.59 -15.76 -3.61
N ASP A 156 34.52 -14.81 -3.47
CA ASP A 156 35.67 -14.73 -4.38
C ASP A 156 36.45 -16.04 -4.28
N GLY A 157 36.43 -16.83 -5.36
CA GLY A 157 37.23 -18.04 -5.47
C GLY A 157 36.51 -19.23 -6.11
N GLN A 158 36.93 -19.53 -7.35
CA GLN A 158 36.60 -20.69 -8.18
C GLN A 158 35.21 -20.71 -8.85
N GLU A 159 35.12 -20.07 -10.02
CA GLU A 159 34.16 -20.43 -11.08
C GLU A 159 34.47 -21.86 -11.58
N GLY A 160 33.97 -22.86 -10.87
CA GLY A 160 33.86 -24.22 -11.40
C GLY A 160 32.65 -24.28 -12.34
N MET A 161 32.88 -24.61 -13.61
CA MET A 161 31.81 -24.80 -14.59
C MET A 161 31.19 -26.18 -14.37
N TYR A 162 30.13 -26.26 -13.57
CA TYR A 162 29.35 -27.48 -13.39
C TYR A 162 28.33 -27.62 -14.55
N MET A 163 27.88 -28.85 -14.80
CA MET A 163 26.90 -29.17 -15.86
C MET A 163 25.70 -29.92 -15.24
N GLY A 164 25.36 -29.60 -13.99
CA GLY A 164 24.32 -30.27 -13.22
C GLY A 164 22.93 -29.96 -13.77
N PHE A 165 22.66 -28.69 -14.07
CA PHE A 165 21.37 -28.23 -14.61
C PHE A 165 20.97 -28.90 -15.93
N ALA A 166 21.94 -29.24 -16.79
CA ALA A 166 21.67 -29.83 -18.10
C ALA A 166 20.93 -31.18 -18.05
N ARG A 167 20.89 -31.84 -16.87
CA ARG A 167 20.21 -33.13 -16.64
C ARG A 167 18.83 -32.99 -16.02
N LEU A 168 18.49 -31.81 -15.51
CA LEU A 168 17.20 -31.57 -14.88
C LEU A 168 16.12 -31.45 -15.96
N GLU A 169 14.92 -31.89 -15.63
CA GLU A 169 13.69 -31.67 -16.38
C GLU A 169 12.92 -30.48 -15.79
N VAL A 170 12.94 -30.32 -14.47
CA VAL A 170 12.28 -29.23 -13.74
C VAL A 170 13.28 -28.56 -12.80
N LEU A 171 13.42 -27.25 -12.95
CA LEU A 171 14.18 -26.40 -12.06
C LEU A 171 13.31 -25.23 -11.59
N ASP A 172 13.00 -25.22 -10.29
CA ASP A 172 12.26 -24.12 -9.66
C ASP A 172 13.15 -23.38 -8.66
N LEU A 173 13.44 -22.13 -9.00
CA LEU A 173 14.22 -21.18 -8.21
C LEU A 173 13.40 -19.91 -7.91
N SER A 174 12.07 -19.97 -7.95
CA SER A 174 11.23 -18.79 -7.70
C SER A 174 11.32 -18.28 -6.26
N ASP A 175 10.94 -17.03 -6.00
CA ASP A 175 10.91 -16.43 -4.66
C ASP A 175 12.28 -16.48 -3.94
N ASN A 176 13.34 -16.20 -4.68
CA ASN A 176 14.71 -16.17 -4.16
C ASN A 176 15.30 -14.75 -4.28
N LYS A 177 16.60 -14.63 -4.09
CA LYS A 177 17.37 -13.38 -4.14
C LYS A 177 18.38 -13.40 -5.28
N ILE A 178 18.08 -14.14 -6.36
CA ILE A 178 18.96 -14.26 -7.53
C ILE A 178 19.04 -12.91 -8.23
N THR A 179 20.25 -12.49 -8.60
CA THR A 179 20.52 -11.18 -9.22
C THR A 179 20.88 -11.34 -10.70
N GLY A 180 21.24 -10.24 -11.37
CA GLY A 180 21.50 -10.18 -12.81
C GLY A 180 22.69 -11.00 -13.33
N GLU A 181 23.04 -10.73 -14.60
CA GLU A 181 23.89 -11.45 -15.57
C GLU A 181 24.91 -12.51 -15.04
N GLY A 182 25.60 -12.26 -13.93
CA GLY A 182 26.53 -13.21 -13.32
C GLY A 182 25.89 -14.52 -12.86
N ASP A 183 24.70 -14.47 -12.25
CA ASP A 183 24.01 -15.66 -11.73
C ASP A 183 23.31 -16.49 -12.83
N LEU A 184 23.15 -15.91 -14.03
CA LEU A 184 22.48 -16.53 -15.17
C LEU A 184 23.46 -17.00 -16.27
N LYS A 185 24.77 -16.83 -16.08
CA LYS A 185 25.80 -17.25 -17.05
C LYS A 185 25.66 -18.70 -17.52
N TRP A 186 25.18 -19.60 -16.66
CA TRP A 186 24.94 -21.01 -17.00
C TRP A 186 23.97 -21.18 -18.17
N MET A 187 22.99 -20.28 -18.31
CA MET A 187 22.02 -20.27 -19.40
C MET A 187 22.66 -19.93 -20.75
N ILE A 188 23.70 -19.10 -20.74
CA ILE A 188 24.42 -18.65 -21.94
C ILE A 188 25.47 -19.70 -22.36
N HIS A 189 26.20 -20.29 -21.40
CA HIS A 189 27.32 -21.17 -21.72
C HIS A 189 26.95 -22.65 -21.89
N ALA A 190 26.03 -23.19 -21.08
CA ALA A 190 25.61 -24.60 -21.15
C ALA A 190 24.27 -24.77 -21.89
N GLY A 191 23.49 -23.70 -21.97
CA GLY A 191 22.12 -23.70 -22.49
C GLY A 191 21.11 -24.31 -21.52
N ALA A 192 19.82 -24.14 -21.80
CA ALA A 192 18.76 -24.77 -21.00
C ALA A 192 18.77 -26.31 -21.09
N GLY A 193 19.43 -26.89 -22.10
CA GLY A 193 19.76 -28.31 -22.17
C GLY A 193 18.52 -29.21 -22.08
N GLY A 194 18.49 -30.10 -21.09
CA GLY A 194 17.39 -31.02 -20.80
C GLY A 194 16.19 -30.40 -20.05
N VAL A 195 16.29 -29.15 -19.60
CA VAL A 195 15.25 -28.51 -18.78
C VAL A 195 14.00 -28.25 -19.62
N GLN A 196 12.87 -28.78 -19.14
CA GLN A 196 11.55 -28.61 -19.72
C GLN A 196 10.74 -27.53 -18.99
N GLN A 197 10.96 -27.36 -17.68
CA GLN A 197 10.31 -26.33 -16.88
C GLN A 197 11.34 -25.53 -16.11
N LEU A 198 11.40 -24.23 -16.37
CA LEU A 198 12.26 -23.29 -15.67
C LEU A 198 11.41 -22.19 -15.05
N ASN A 199 11.47 -22.08 -13.72
CA ASN A 199 10.80 -21.04 -12.96
C ASN A 199 11.83 -20.20 -12.19
N LEU A 200 11.96 -18.93 -12.59
CA LEU A 200 12.82 -17.92 -11.97
C LEU A 200 12.00 -16.73 -11.45
N ALA A 201 10.68 -16.91 -11.27
CA ALA A 201 9.79 -15.83 -10.89
C ALA A 201 10.11 -15.24 -9.51
N ARG A 202 9.78 -13.98 -9.26
CA ARG A 202 9.92 -13.30 -7.95
C ARG A 202 11.36 -13.36 -7.42
N ASN A 203 12.31 -12.97 -8.26
CA ASN A 203 13.73 -12.78 -7.92
C ASN A 203 14.12 -11.30 -8.12
N LEU A 204 15.42 -11.00 -8.15
CA LEU A 204 15.99 -9.66 -8.36
C LEU A 204 16.78 -9.59 -9.67
N ILE A 205 16.40 -10.40 -10.67
CA ILE A 205 17.09 -10.45 -11.97
C ILE A 205 16.86 -9.13 -12.70
N SER A 206 17.93 -8.44 -13.07
CA SER A 206 17.91 -7.17 -13.80
C SER A 206 18.67 -7.27 -15.12
N GLY A 207 18.50 -6.26 -15.99
CA GLY A 207 19.06 -6.26 -17.35
C GLY A 207 18.06 -6.79 -18.39
N GLU A 208 18.55 -7.03 -19.61
CA GLU A 208 17.73 -7.54 -20.71
C GLU A 208 17.38 -9.03 -20.55
N VAL A 209 16.38 -9.50 -21.28
CA VAL A 209 16.07 -10.94 -21.33
C VAL A 209 17.26 -11.69 -21.94
N PRO A 210 17.88 -12.64 -21.23
CA PRO A 210 19.07 -13.33 -21.71
C PRO A 210 18.75 -14.20 -22.93
N ALA A 211 19.73 -14.38 -23.82
CA ALA A 211 19.59 -15.29 -24.95
C ALA A 211 19.53 -16.75 -24.46
N PHE A 212 18.43 -17.44 -24.76
CA PHE A 212 18.24 -18.84 -24.44
C PHE A 212 18.88 -19.72 -25.52
N ILE A 213 20.12 -20.12 -25.30
CA ILE A 213 20.81 -21.09 -26.17
C ILE A 213 20.35 -22.51 -25.80
N ASN A 214 20.13 -23.37 -26.81
CA ASN A 214 19.77 -24.79 -26.62
C ASN A 214 18.51 -25.03 -25.74
N CYS A 215 17.44 -24.25 -25.95
CA CYS A 215 16.15 -24.40 -25.25
C CYS A 215 15.10 -25.22 -26.00
N SER A 216 15.51 -26.10 -26.92
CA SER A 216 14.57 -26.86 -27.77
C SER A 216 13.67 -27.84 -26.99
N GLY A 217 14.04 -28.19 -25.76
CA GLY A 217 13.25 -28.99 -24.82
C GLY A 217 12.31 -28.19 -23.92
N LEU A 218 12.45 -26.87 -23.84
CA LEU A 218 11.77 -26.03 -22.86
C LEU A 218 10.28 -25.88 -23.21
N GLU A 219 9.41 -26.25 -22.28
CA GLU A 219 7.94 -26.19 -22.40
C GLU A 219 7.33 -25.09 -21.52
N TYR A 220 7.96 -24.76 -20.39
CA TYR A 220 7.51 -23.74 -19.45
C TYR A 220 8.66 -22.82 -19.06
N LEU A 221 8.45 -21.51 -19.24
CA LEU A 221 9.38 -20.47 -18.82
C LEU A 221 8.63 -19.38 -18.06
N ASP A 222 8.99 -19.19 -16.79
CA ASP A 222 8.48 -18.10 -15.97
C ASP A 222 9.64 -17.23 -15.44
N LEU A 223 9.68 -15.98 -15.90
CA LEU A 223 10.61 -14.94 -15.46
C LEU A 223 9.88 -13.79 -14.76
N SER A 224 8.64 -13.99 -14.34
CA SER A 224 7.79 -12.92 -13.84
C SER A 224 8.22 -12.35 -12.48
N GLY A 225 7.89 -11.09 -12.18
CA GLY A 225 8.19 -10.49 -10.88
C GLY A 225 9.69 -10.28 -10.66
N ASN A 226 10.41 -9.85 -11.70
CA ASN A 226 11.84 -9.53 -11.64
C ASN A 226 12.04 -8.03 -11.96
N ALA A 227 13.29 -7.59 -12.09
CA ALA A 227 13.67 -6.23 -12.43
C ALA A 227 14.23 -6.11 -13.86
N MET A 228 13.88 -7.03 -14.77
CA MET A 228 14.38 -7.01 -16.15
C MET A 228 13.84 -5.79 -16.90
N SER A 229 14.65 -5.22 -17.77
CA SER A 229 14.37 -3.97 -18.50
C SER A 229 14.84 -4.03 -19.94
N GLY A 230 14.51 -3.01 -20.74
CA GLY A 230 14.89 -2.95 -22.15
C GLY A 230 13.97 -3.80 -23.03
N THR A 231 14.33 -3.90 -24.32
CA THR A 231 13.50 -4.59 -25.31
C THR A 231 13.79 -6.10 -25.33
N VAL A 232 12.76 -6.91 -25.58
CA VAL A 232 12.96 -8.35 -25.86
C VAL A 232 13.52 -8.50 -27.28
N ALA A 233 14.83 -8.65 -27.38
CA ALA A 233 15.54 -8.71 -28.66
C ALA A 233 15.13 -9.94 -29.51
N ALA A 234 15.20 -9.79 -30.84
CA ALA A 234 14.97 -10.91 -31.73
C ALA A 234 16.07 -11.97 -31.59
N GLY A 235 15.69 -13.25 -31.66
CA GLY A 235 16.58 -14.39 -31.54
C GLY A 235 16.71 -14.98 -30.14
N VAL A 236 16.41 -14.23 -29.08
CA VAL A 236 16.62 -14.64 -27.67
C VAL A 236 15.76 -15.84 -27.24
N LEU A 237 14.60 -16.05 -27.86
CA LEU A 237 13.69 -17.18 -27.62
C LEU A 237 13.44 -18.03 -28.88
N SER A 238 14.02 -17.65 -30.02
CA SER A 238 13.80 -18.31 -31.32
C SER A 238 14.05 -19.83 -31.33
N GLY A 239 14.95 -20.33 -30.47
CA GLY A 239 15.26 -21.75 -30.33
C GLY A 239 14.25 -22.57 -29.51
N CYS A 240 13.33 -21.93 -28.79
CA CYS A 240 12.48 -22.57 -27.77
C CYS A 240 11.15 -23.08 -28.36
N SER A 241 11.20 -23.82 -29.47
CA SER A 241 10.03 -24.21 -30.28
C SER A 241 8.94 -25.05 -29.57
N LYS A 242 9.28 -25.70 -28.45
CA LYS A 242 8.34 -26.48 -27.63
C LYS A 242 7.62 -25.67 -26.55
N LEU A 243 7.92 -24.37 -26.42
CA LEU A 243 7.38 -23.56 -25.35
C LEU A 243 5.85 -23.49 -25.41
N ARG A 244 5.20 -23.91 -24.33
CA ARG A 244 3.74 -23.89 -24.12
C ARG A 244 3.31 -22.73 -23.24
N THR A 245 4.17 -22.33 -22.30
CA THR A 245 3.92 -21.22 -21.39
C THR A 245 5.11 -20.29 -21.37
N LEU A 246 4.86 -19.02 -21.65
CA LEU A 246 5.80 -17.93 -21.51
C LEU A 246 5.21 -16.87 -20.59
N ASN A 247 5.85 -16.66 -19.44
CA ASN A 247 5.46 -15.62 -18.49
C ASN A 247 6.62 -14.65 -18.27
N LEU A 248 6.48 -13.43 -18.78
CA LEU A 248 7.42 -12.31 -18.62
C LEU A 248 6.81 -11.18 -17.77
N SER A 249 5.67 -11.43 -17.11
CA SER A 249 4.90 -10.38 -16.45
C SER A 249 5.62 -9.75 -15.26
N SER A 250 5.17 -8.56 -14.84
CA SER A 250 5.70 -7.86 -13.65
C SER A 250 7.22 -7.66 -13.74
N ASN A 251 7.66 -7.01 -14.82
CA ASN A 251 9.03 -6.58 -15.07
C ASN A 251 9.00 -5.12 -15.58
N ASN A 252 10.16 -4.59 -15.97
CA ASN A 252 10.31 -3.27 -16.58
C ASN A 252 10.61 -3.37 -18.10
N LEU A 253 10.17 -4.44 -18.77
CA LEU A 253 10.44 -4.66 -20.20
C LEU A 253 9.69 -3.64 -21.04
N GLU A 254 10.32 -3.13 -22.10
CA GLU A 254 9.78 -2.08 -22.95
C GLU A 254 9.89 -2.39 -24.44
N GLY A 255 9.46 -1.46 -25.29
CA GLY A 255 9.47 -1.61 -26.74
C GLY A 255 8.20 -2.25 -27.28
N LEU A 256 8.31 -2.88 -28.45
CA LEU A 256 7.18 -3.50 -29.15
C LEU A 256 6.89 -4.92 -28.63
N PHE A 257 5.80 -5.52 -29.11
CA PHE A 257 5.49 -6.92 -28.85
C PHE A 257 6.67 -7.85 -29.22
N PRO A 258 7.07 -8.81 -28.36
CA PRO A 258 8.26 -9.63 -28.59
C PRO A 258 8.22 -10.39 -29.94
N PRO A 259 9.18 -10.16 -30.85
CA PRO A 259 9.13 -10.69 -32.21
C PRO A 259 9.25 -12.22 -32.24
N ASP A 260 9.99 -12.82 -31.31
CA ASP A 260 10.23 -14.25 -31.28
C ASP A 260 8.99 -15.09 -30.97
N VAL A 261 7.97 -14.47 -30.38
CA VAL A 261 6.67 -15.13 -30.11
C VAL A 261 6.04 -15.66 -31.40
N ALA A 262 6.34 -15.07 -32.56
CA ALA A 262 5.88 -15.55 -33.87
C ALA A 262 6.36 -16.95 -34.24
N TYR A 263 7.42 -17.45 -33.60
CA TYR A 263 7.99 -18.78 -33.86
C TYR A 263 7.58 -19.83 -32.80
N LEU A 264 6.89 -19.42 -31.73
CA LEU A 264 6.48 -20.29 -30.63
C LEU A 264 5.12 -20.96 -30.91
N LEU A 265 5.05 -21.78 -31.96
CA LEU A 265 3.78 -22.36 -32.44
C LEU A 265 3.11 -23.35 -31.47
N SER A 266 3.83 -23.78 -30.42
CA SER A 266 3.32 -24.64 -29.34
C SER A 266 2.67 -23.84 -28.20
N LEU A 267 2.72 -22.51 -28.24
CA LEU A 267 2.32 -21.65 -27.14
C LEU A 267 0.83 -21.76 -26.86
N THR A 268 0.50 -22.03 -25.60
CA THR A 268 -0.86 -22.12 -25.06
C THR A 268 -1.18 -20.97 -24.10
N ALA A 269 -0.15 -20.43 -23.45
CA ALA A 269 -0.28 -19.35 -22.48
C ALA A 269 0.83 -18.32 -22.68
N LEU A 270 0.44 -17.08 -22.93
CA LEU A 270 1.33 -15.93 -23.05
C LEU A 270 0.93 -14.89 -22.01
N ASN A 271 1.86 -14.55 -21.12
CA ASN A 271 1.69 -13.49 -20.15
C ASN A 271 2.81 -12.45 -20.25
N LEU A 272 2.44 -11.25 -20.69
CA LEU A 272 3.32 -10.07 -20.78
C LEU A 272 2.85 -8.93 -19.86
N SER A 273 1.91 -9.20 -18.94
CA SER A 273 1.24 -8.15 -18.16
C SER A 273 2.21 -7.37 -17.26
N THR A 274 1.84 -6.15 -16.87
CA THR A 274 2.61 -5.32 -15.92
C THR A 274 4.04 -5.12 -16.41
N ASN A 275 4.17 -4.47 -17.56
CA ASN A 275 5.44 -4.09 -18.21
C ASN A 275 5.24 -2.72 -18.90
N ASN A 276 6.24 -2.29 -19.67
CA ASN A 276 6.25 -1.06 -20.46
C ASN A 276 6.15 -1.33 -21.97
N PHE A 277 5.55 -2.44 -22.41
CA PHE A 277 5.36 -2.73 -23.84
C PHE A 277 4.40 -1.73 -24.48
N SER A 278 4.65 -1.37 -25.73
CA SER A 278 3.92 -0.33 -26.47
C SER A 278 3.73 -0.72 -27.94
N GLY A 279 3.07 0.15 -28.70
CA GLY A 279 2.74 -0.09 -30.12
C GLY A 279 1.49 -0.96 -30.28
N GLU A 280 1.26 -1.43 -31.51
CA GLU A 280 0.10 -2.27 -31.81
C GLU A 280 0.32 -3.74 -31.41
N ILE A 281 -0.78 -4.42 -31.10
CA ILE A 281 -0.76 -5.87 -30.91
C ILE A 281 -0.72 -6.53 -32.30
N PRO A 282 0.32 -7.31 -32.64
CA PRO A 282 0.56 -7.75 -34.02
C PRO A 282 -0.43 -8.85 -34.46
N SER A 283 -1.33 -8.49 -35.37
CA SER A 283 -2.36 -9.39 -35.89
C SER A 283 -1.78 -10.60 -36.64
N ASP A 284 -0.72 -10.40 -37.41
CA ASP A 284 -0.05 -11.41 -38.23
C ASP A 284 0.68 -12.46 -37.38
N VAL A 285 1.24 -12.05 -36.24
CA VAL A 285 1.86 -12.93 -35.26
C VAL A 285 0.82 -13.78 -34.56
N LEU A 286 -0.22 -13.16 -34.00
CA LEU A 286 -1.27 -13.87 -33.26
C LEU A 286 -2.04 -14.86 -34.15
N ALA A 287 -2.25 -14.55 -35.43
CA ALA A 287 -2.92 -15.44 -36.37
C ALA A 287 -2.22 -16.81 -36.55
N LYS A 288 -0.90 -16.89 -36.26
CA LYS A 288 -0.12 -18.14 -36.38
C LYS A 288 -0.25 -19.03 -35.13
N LEU A 289 -0.70 -18.50 -34.01
CA LEU A 289 -0.65 -19.13 -32.69
C LEU A 289 -1.98 -19.81 -32.33
N ALA A 290 -2.42 -20.75 -33.16
CA ALA A 290 -3.75 -21.37 -33.07
C ALA A 290 -4.03 -22.15 -31.76
N LYS A 291 -3.00 -22.48 -30.98
CA LYS A 291 -3.10 -23.21 -29.70
C LYS A 291 -3.24 -22.29 -28.48
N LEU A 292 -3.22 -20.96 -28.67
CA LEU A 292 -3.34 -20.02 -27.57
C LEU A 292 -4.69 -20.15 -26.87
N ARG A 293 -4.61 -20.36 -25.55
CA ARG A 293 -5.72 -20.41 -24.60
C ARG A 293 -5.77 -19.19 -23.71
N MET A 294 -4.61 -18.66 -23.36
CA MET A 294 -4.48 -17.50 -22.48
C MET A 294 -3.58 -16.46 -23.10
N VAL A 295 -4.10 -15.25 -23.25
CA VAL A 295 -3.35 -14.06 -23.67
C VAL A 295 -3.61 -12.96 -22.65
N THR A 296 -2.58 -12.62 -21.87
CA THR A 296 -2.64 -11.57 -20.85
C THR A 296 -1.59 -10.51 -21.13
N LEU A 297 -2.05 -9.35 -21.59
CA LEU A 297 -1.23 -8.19 -21.98
C LEU A 297 -1.55 -6.97 -21.10
N SER A 298 -2.25 -7.17 -19.99
CA SER A 298 -2.76 -6.08 -19.15
C SER A 298 -1.65 -5.23 -18.54
N PHE A 299 -1.97 -3.99 -18.14
CA PHE A 299 -1.00 -3.06 -17.55
C PHE A 299 0.24 -2.84 -18.42
N ASN A 300 0.03 -2.53 -19.70
CA ASN A 300 1.05 -2.09 -20.65
C ASN A 300 0.60 -0.78 -21.33
N TYR A 301 1.30 -0.37 -22.39
CA TYR A 301 1.00 0.81 -23.22
C TYR A 301 0.67 0.41 -24.66
N PHE A 302 0.14 -0.80 -24.89
CA PHE A 302 -0.34 -1.20 -26.22
C PHE A 302 -1.45 -0.26 -26.67
N ASN A 303 -1.38 0.18 -27.92
CA ASN A 303 -2.29 1.15 -28.50
C ASN A 303 -2.95 0.60 -29.78
N SER A 304 -3.62 1.46 -30.55
CA SER A 304 -4.39 1.06 -31.73
C SER A 304 -5.61 0.19 -31.37
N THR A 305 -6.14 -0.58 -32.31
CA THR A 305 -7.37 -1.39 -32.17
C THR A 305 -7.09 -2.80 -31.67
N ILE A 306 -8.11 -3.45 -31.08
CA ILE A 306 -8.05 -4.90 -30.78
C ILE A 306 -7.95 -5.68 -32.10
N PRO A 307 -6.91 -6.51 -32.33
CA PRO A 307 -6.72 -7.20 -33.61
C PRO A 307 -7.76 -8.27 -33.91
N ASP A 308 -8.22 -8.33 -35.17
CA ASP A 308 -9.17 -9.34 -35.63
C ASP A 308 -8.62 -10.77 -35.54
N ALA A 309 -7.30 -10.96 -35.57
CA ALA A 309 -6.69 -12.28 -35.38
C ALA A 309 -7.08 -12.96 -34.07
N LEU A 310 -7.34 -12.20 -32.99
CA LEU A 310 -7.84 -12.74 -31.71
C LEU A 310 -9.21 -13.41 -31.86
N THR A 311 -10.03 -12.93 -32.81
CA THR A 311 -11.35 -13.50 -33.10
C THR A 311 -11.23 -14.91 -33.69
N ALA A 312 -10.17 -15.18 -34.45
CA ALA A 312 -9.91 -16.44 -35.13
C ALA A 312 -9.28 -17.53 -34.24
N LEU A 313 -8.81 -17.20 -33.03
CA LEU A 313 -8.19 -18.18 -32.13
C LEU A 313 -9.23 -19.17 -31.57
N PRO A 314 -9.15 -20.48 -31.90
CA PRO A 314 -10.22 -21.43 -31.58
C PRO A 314 -10.21 -21.85 -30.10
N GLU A 315 -9.03 -21.94 -29.48
CA GLU A 315 -8.88 -22.43 -28.11
C GLU A 315 -8.86 -21.30 -27.05
N LEU A 316 -9.08 -20.04 -27.43
CA LEU A 316 -8.93 -18.90 -26.52
C LEU A 316 -9.97 -18.96 -25.38
N GLU A 317 -9.48 -19.09 -24.15
CA GLU A 317 -10.25 -19.15 -22.90
C GLU A 317 -10.16 -17.86 -22.10
N VAL A 318 -9.00 -17.21 -22.08
CA VAL A 318 -8.72 -15.99 -21.30
C VAL A 318 -8.09 -14.94 -22.19
N LEU A 319 -8.77 -13.80 -22.31
CA LEU A 319 -8.25 -12.61 -22.97
C LEU A 319 -8.28 -11.45 -21.97
N ASP A 320 -7.09 -11.02 -21.54
CA ASP A 320 -6.92 -9.85 -20.68
C ASP A 320 -6.05 -8.80 -21.38
N LEU A 321 -6.70 -7.71 -21.79
CA LEU A 321 -6.08 -6.54 -22.41
C LEU A 321 -6.28 -5.29 -21.54
N SER A 322 -6.65 -5.44 -20.27
CA SER A 322 -7.02 -4.32 -19.41
C SER A 322 -5.85 -3.35 -19.16
N SER A 323 -6.14 -2.10 -18.81
CA SER A 323 -5.10 -1.09 -18.53
C SER A 323 -4.07 -0.94 -19.64
N ASN A 324 -4.54 -0.64 -20.85
CA ASN A 324 -3.73 -0.32 -22.02
C ASN A 324 -4.25 0.99 -22.67
N MET A 325 -3.72 1.33 -23.84
CA MET A 325 -4.12 2.47 -24.65
C MET A 325 -4.95 2.06 -25.88
N LEU A 326 -5.66 0.94 -25.80
CA LEU A 326 -6.43 0.41 -26.94
C LEU A 326 -7.64 1.29 -27.24
N SER A 327 -7.94 1.46 -28.53
CA SER A 327 -9.01 2.31 -29.05
C SER A 327 -9.84 1.55 -30.10
N GLY A 328 -10.77 2.23 -30.77
CA GLY A 328 -11.69 1.58 -31.71
C GLY A 328 -12.80 0.81 -31.02
N THR A 329 -13.35 -0.21 -31.68
CA THR A 329 -14.53 -0.97 -31.21
C THR A 329 -14.15 -2.38 -30.77
N ILE A 330 -14.99 -3.00 -29.92
CA ILE A 330 -14.89 -4.43 -29.63
C ILE A 330 -15.22 -5.23 -30.91
N PRO A 331 -14.34 -6.09 -31.43
CA PRO A 331 -14.59 -6.85 -32.64
C PRO A 331 -15.85 -7.73 -32.51
N THR A 332 -16.83 -7.55 -33.40
CA THR A 332 -18.08 -8.31 -33.37
C THR A 332 -17.86 -9.81 -33.54
N ALA A 333 -16.81 -10.19 -34.29
CA ALA A 333 -16.44 -11.57 -34.54
C ALA A 333 -15.83 -12.29 -33.32
N LEU A 334 -15.48 -11.59 -32.24
CA LEU A 334 -14.83 -12.17 -31.06
C LEU A 334 -15.62 -13.33 -30.45
N CYS A 335 -16.96 -13.28 -30.58
CA CYS A 335 -17.89 -14.32 -30.15
C CYS A 335 -18.73 -14.92 -31.30
N SER A 336 -18.43 -14.62 -32.58
CA SER A 336 -19.33 -14.90 -33.71
C SER A 336 -19.02 -16.18 -34.52
N LEU A 337 -17.90 -16.86 -34.28
CA LEU A 337 -17.63 -18.16 -34.93
C LEU A 337 -18.58 -19.22 -34.37
N ASP A 338 -19.11 -20.11 -35.23
CA ASP A 338 -20.09 -21.18 -34.92
C ASP A 338 -20.28 -21.40 -33.42
N ALA A 339 -21.31 -20.74 -32.87
CA ALA A 339 -21.48 -20.29 -31.49
C ALA A 339 -21.41 -21.36 -30.38
N SER A 340 -21.23 -22.63 -30.74
CA SER A 340 -20.98 -23.75 -29.83
C SER A 340 -19.48 -24.05 -29.60
N SER A 341 -18.56 -23.39 -30.32
CA SER A 341 -17.12 -23.73 -30.34
C SER A 341 -16.19 -22.77 -29.59
N LYS A 342 -16.58 -21.49 -29.38
CA LYS A 342 -15.69 -20.52 -28.72
C LYS A 342 -15.59 -20.83 -27.22
N LEU A 343 -14.36 -21.03 -26.75
CA LEU A 343 -14.05 -21.43 -25.37
C LEU A 343 -13.88 -20.27 -24.39
N LEU A 344 -14.15 -19.03 -24.81
CA LEU A 344 -13.87 -17.83 -24.04
C LEU A 344 -14.64 -17.82 -22.71
N ARG A 345 -13.90 -17.71 -21.60
CA ARG A 345 -14.39 -17.71 -20.22
C ARG A 345 -14.16 -16.36 -19.54
N VAL A 346 -13.08 -15.68 -19.87
CA VAL A 346 -12.71 -14.39 -19.27
C VAL A 346 -12.40 -13.40 -20.37
N LEU A 347 -13.08 -12.25 -20.34
CA LEU A 347 -12.84 -11.13 -21.23
C LEU A 347 -12.69 -9.84 -20.42
N TYR A 348 -11.46 -9.36 -20.31
CA TYR A 348 -11.10 -8.14 -19.59
C TYR A 348 -10.55 -7.10 -20.56
N LEU A 349 -11.30 -6.02 -20.72
CA LEU A 349 -10.98 -4.89 -21.60
C LEU A 349 -11.04 -3.54 -20.85
N GLN A 350 -11.21 -3.58 -19.53
CA GLN A 350 -11.38 -2.38 -18.70
C GLN A 350 -10.14 -1.47 -18.74
N ASN A 351 -10.37 -0.19 -18.48
CA ASN A 351 -9.33 0.84 -18.48
C ASN A 351 -8.56 0.92 -19.82
N ASN A 352 -9.31 1.11 -20.90
CA ASN A 352 -8.80 1.40 -22.25
C ASN A 352 -9.53 2.63 -22.82
N PHE A 353 -9.42 2.91 -24.12
CA PHE A 353 -10.10 3.99 -24.82
C PHE A 353 -11.12 3.45 -25.85
N LEU A 354 -11.74 2.31 -25.55
CA LEU A 354 -12.68 1.65 -26.47
C LEU A 354 -13.97 2.47 -26.63
N THR A 355 -14.53 2.44 -27.83
CA THR A 355 -15.71 3.19 -28.27
C THR A 355 -16.70 2.27 -28.99
N GLY A 356 -17.84 2.82 -29.43
CA GLY A 356 -18.90 2.05 -30.08
C GLY A 356 -19.76 1.26 -29.09
N SER A 357 -20.66 0.43 -29.60
CA SER A 357 -21.59 -0.36 -28.79
C SER A 357 -21.02 -1.72 -28.39
N ILE A 358 -21.52 -2.27 -27.28
CA ILE A 358 -21.31 -3.68 -26.94
C ILE A 358 -21.95 -4.55 -28.04
N PRO A 359 -21.21 -5.40 -28.77
CA PRO A 359 -21.79 -6.19 -29.84
C PRO A 359 -22.81 -7.21 -29.32
N GLU A 360 -23.99 -7.32 -29.95
CA GLU A 360 -24.99 -8.36 -29.61
C GLU A 360 -24.41 -9.78 -29.68
N ALA A 361 -23.44 -10.00 -30.58
CA ALA A 361 -22.71 -11.25 -30.72
C ALA A 361 -21.99 -11.70 -29.43
N ILE A 362 -21.75 -10.80 -28.46
CA ILE A 362 -21.15 -11.17 -27.17
C ILE A 362 -21.98 -12.24 -26.43
N SER A 363 -23.30 -12.24 -26.63
CA SER A 363 -24.22 -13.24 -26.08
C SER A 363 -23.96 -14.67 -26.57
N SER A 364 -23.25 -14.82 -27.70
CA SER A 364 -22.85 -16.11 -28.25
C SER A 364 -21.67 -16.75 -27.51
N CYS A 365 -20.93 -15.99 -26.69
CA CYS A 365 -19.90 -16.52 -25.80
C CYS A 365 -20.54 -17.20 -24.56
N THR A 366 -21.23 -18.32 -24.77
CA THR A 366 -22.03 -19.02 -23.74
C THR A 366 -21.23 -19.55 -22.55
N ARG A 367 -19.90 -19.71 -22.70
CA ARG A 367 -18.98 -20.16 -21.64
C ARG A 367 -18.39 -19.02 -20.81
N LEU A 368 -18.73 -17.76 -21.12
CA LEU A 368 -18.18 -16.61 -20.43
C LEU A 368 -18.61 -16.63 -18.96
N VAL A 369 -17.63 -16.48 -18.08
CA VAL A 369 -17.77 -16.45 -16.62
C VAL A 369 -17.58 -15.04 -16.09
N SER A 370 -16.68 -14.26 -16.69
CA SER A 370 -16.35 -12.91 -16.24
C SER A 370 -16.15 -11.99 -17.44
N LEU A 371 -16.86 -10.85 -17.41
CA LEU A 371 -16.80 -9.80 -18.41
C LEU A 371 -16.61 -8.45 -17.73
N ASP A 372 -15.49 -7.79 -18.03
CA ASP A 372 -15.21 -6.45 -17.54
C ASP A 372 -14.85 -5.51 -18.69
N LEU A 373 -15.71 -4.51 -18.92
CA LEU A 373 -15.56 -3.46 -19.95
C LEU A 373 -15.43 -2.07 -19.34
N SER A 374 -15.17 -1.99 -18.04
CA SER A 374 -15.27 -0.75 -17.27
C SER A 374 -14.26 0.32 -17.68
N LEU A 375 -14.53 1.58 -17.34
CA LEU A 375 -13.62 2.71 -17.58
C LEU A 375 -13.18 2.83 -19.06
N ASN A 376 -14.16 2.83 -19.96
CA ASN A 376 -14.01 3.03 -21.40
C ASN A 376 -14.95 4.14 -21.89
N TYR A 377 -15.08 4.31 -23.21
CA TYR A 377 -16.00 5.23 -23.87
C TYR A 377 -17.08 4.46 -24.67
N ILE A 378 -17.46 3.27 -24.20
CA ILE A 378 -18.46 2.41 -24.86
C ILE A 378 -19.84 3.07 -24.71
N ASN A 379 -20.60 3.11 -25.80
CA ASN A 379 -21.92 3.74 -25.87
C ASN A 379 -23.01 2.76 -26.34
N GLY A 380 -24.20 3.25 -26.66
CA GLY A 380 -25.33 2.41 -27.06
C GLY A 380 -26.00 1.74 -25.87
N GLN A 381 -26.67 0.61 -26.12
CA GLN A 381 -27.45 -0.12 -25.10
C GLN A 381 -26.73 -1.40 -24.65
N ILE A 382 -27.09 -1.88 -23.47
CA ILE A 382 -26.70 -3.24 -23.05
C ILE A 382 -27.46 -4.24 -23.93
N PRO A 383 -26.80 -5.25 -24.52
CA PRO A 383 -27.43 -6.22 -25.40
C PRO A 383 -28.64 -6.92 -24.77
N SER A 384 -29.67 -7.17 -25.58
CA SER A 384 -30.92 -7.77 -25.09
C SER A 384 -30.86 -9.29 -24.99
N SER A 385 -29.90 -9.95 -25.63
CA SER A 385 -29.82 -11.42 -25.76
C SER A 385 -28.92 -12.12 -24.72
N LEU A 386 -28.76 -11.55 -23.51
CA LEU A 386 -27.76 -12.03 -22.52
C LEU A 386 -28.16 -13.32 -21.79
N ASP A 387 -29.41 -13.77 -21.92
CA ASP A 387 -29.96 -14.96 -21.29
C ASP A 387 -29.23 -16.26 -21.68
N LYS A 388 -28.52 -16.25 -22.81
CA LYS A 388 -27.70 -17.38 -23.29
C LYS A 388 -26.41 -17.59 -22.50
N MET A 389 -25.95 -16.58 -21.76
CA MET A 389 -24.67 -16.62 -21.03
C MET A 389 -24.87 -17.22 -19.64
N THR A 390 -25.40 -18.44 -19.56
CA THR A 390 -25.89 -19.08 -18.33
C THR A 390 -24.81 -19.36 -17.27
N GLY A 391 -23.53 -19.22 -17.62
CA GLY A 391 -22.39 -19.38 -16.72
C GLY A 391 -21.77 -18.07 -16.23
N LEU A 392 -22.28 -16.92 -16.69
CA LEU A 392 -21.74 -15.60 -16.35
C LEU A 392 -21.95 -15.29 -14.86
N ARG A 393 -20.88 -14.88 -14.19
CA ARG A 393 -20.85 -14.54 -12.77
C ARG A 393 -20.57 -13.06 -12.57
N ASP A 394 -19.61 -12.51 -13.29
CA ASP A 394 -19.25 -11.09 -13.20
C ASP A 394 -19.64 -10.37 -14.49
N PHE A 395 -20.54 -9.40 -14.37
CA PHE A 395 -20.93 -8.50 -15.44
C PHE A 395 -20.67 -7.06 -15.02
N VAL A 396 -19.52 -6.54 -15.45
CA VAL A 396 -18.92 -5.29 -14.94
C VAL A 396 -18.71 -4.31 -16.10
N LEU A 397 -19.46 -3.21 -16.10
CA LEU A 397 -19.49 -2.22 -17.18
C LEU A 397 -19.43 -0.77 -16.68
N TRP A 398 -18.94 -0.55 -15.45
CA TRP A 398 -19.03 0.76 -14.81
C TRP A 398 -18.18 1.82 -15.54
N GLN A 399 -18.58 3.08 -15.44
CA GLN A 399 -17.89 4.21 -16.06
C GLN A 399 -17.73 4.06 -17.58
N ASN A 400 -18.87 4.11 -18.27
CA ASN A 400 -18.99 4.13 -19.73
C ASN A 400 -20.05 5.19 -20.14
N MET A 401 -20.49 5.17 -21.40
CA MET A 401 -21.56 6.02 -21.93
C MET A 401 -22.80 5.19 -22.32
N LEU A 402 -23.09 4.11 -21.58
CA LEU A 402 -24.23 3.24 -21.86
C LEU A 402 -25.56 3.95 -21.58
N THR A 403 -26.56 3.64 -22.40
CA THR A 403 -27.90 4.23 -22.39
C THR A 403 -28.97 3.12 -22.48
N GLY A 404 -30.24 3.49 -22.41
CA GLY A 404 -31.34 2.52 -22.43
C GLY A 404 -31.60 1.90 -21.07
N GLU A 405 -32.39 0.82 -21.04
CA GLU A 405 -32.77 0.15 -19.79
C GLU A 405 -31.85 -1.03 -19.47
N ILE A 406 -31.87 -1.47 -18.21
CA ILE A 406 -31.25 -2.73 -17.81
C ILE A 406 -32.08 -3.88 -18.42
N PRO A 407 -31.50 -4.75 -19.29
CA PRO A 407 -32.29 -5.76 -20.00
C PRO A 407 -32.91 -6.80 -19.07
N ALA A 408 -34.20 -7.10 -19.29
CA ALA A 408 -34.92 -8.12 -18.52
C ALA A 408 -34.34 -9.54 -18.71
N SER A 409 -33.61 -9.78 -19.81
CA SER A 409 -32.93 -11.04 -20.11
C SER A 409 -31.81 -11.40 -19.14
N LEU A 410 -31.27 -10.44 -18.38
CA LEU A 410 -30.34 -10.73 -17.28
C LEU A 410 -30.92 -11.71 -16.25
N ALA A 411 -32.25 -11.76 -16.12
CA ALA A 411 -32.96 -12.74 -15.29
C ALA A 411 -32.71 -14.20 -15.70
N GLY A 412 -32.28 -14.45 -16.95
CA GLY A 412 -31.88 -15.78 -17.42
C GLY A 412 -30.54 -16.26 -16.86
N ILE A 413 -29.68 -15.33 -16.40
CA ILE A 413 -28.34 -15.60 -15.89
C ILE A 413 -28.41 -15.91 -14.39
N ARG A 414 -28.84 -17.11 -14.05
CA ARG A 414 -28.99 -17.54 -12.64
C ARG A 414 -27.69 -17.62 -11.87
N SER A 415 -26.55 -17.73 -12.57
CA SER A 415 -25.20 -17.76 -12.00
C SER A 415 -24.64 -16.39 -11.65
N LEU A 416 -25.36 -15.30 -11.96
CA LEU A 416 -24.86 -13.94 -11.81
C LEU A 416 -24.55 -13.63 -10.34
N GLU A 417 -23.30 -13.30 -10.04
CA GLU A 417 -22.80 -12.94 -8.71
C GLU A 417 -22.62 -11.43 -8.58
N ASN A 418 -22.12 -10.74 -9.62
CA ASN A 418 -21.80 -9.32 -9.58
C ASN A 418 -22.38 -8.60 -10.80
N LEU A 419 -23.31 -7.68 -10.56
CA LEU A 419 -23.85 -6.75 -11.56
C LEU A 419 -23.41 -5.33 -11.20
N ILE A 420 -22.43 -4.80 -11.94
CA ILE A 420 -21.81 -3.50 -11.66
C ILE A 420 -21.86 -2.63 -12.91
N VAL A 421 -22.76 -1.66 -12.94
CA VAL A 421 -23.01 -0.78 -14.09
C VAL A 421 -23.09 0.70 -13.70
N ASP A 422 -22.40 1.06 -12.60
CA ASP A 422 -22.35 2.44 -12.10
C ASP A 422 -21.82 3.44 -13.13
N TYR A 423 -22.12 4.73 -12.95
CA TYR A 423 -21.59 5.82 -13.78
C TYR A 423 -21.84 5.62 -15.27
N ASN A 424 -23.11 5.41 -15.62
CA ASN A 424 -23.60 5.37 -17.00
C ASN A 424 -24.82 6.30 -17.14
N ALA A 425 -25.54 6.22 -18.25
CA ALA A 425 -26.77 6.96 -18.50
C ALA A 425 -27.99 6.03 -18.62
N LEU A 426 -28.02 4.92 -17.88
CA LEU A 426 -29.10 3.94 -17.89
C LEU A 426 -30.39 4.53 -17.29
N THR A 427 -31.53 4.17 -17.88
CA THR A 427 -32.88 4.63 -17.52
C THR A 427 -33.80 3.47 -17.16
N GLY A 428 -35.07 3.74 -16.85
CA GLY A 428 -36.04 2.70 -16.52
C GLY A 428 -36.00 2.33 -15.04
N SER A 429 -36.40 1.09 -14.72
CA SER A 429 -36.47 0.55 -13.35
C SER A 429 -35.65 -0.74 -13.23
N ILE A 430 -35.44 -1.23 -12.01
CA ILE A 430 -34.75 -2.50 -11.77
C ILE A 430 -35.65 -3.66 -12.27
N PRO A 431 -35.18 -4.49 -13.23
CA PRO A 431 -36.03 -5.54 -13.80
C PRO A 431 -36.48 -6.55 -12.75
N PRO A 432 -37.79 -6.86 -12.65
CA PRO A 432 -38.31 -7.73 -11.60
C PRO A 432 -37.81 -9.17 -11.69
N GLY A 433 -37.38 -9.62 -12.87
CA GLY A 433 -36.83 -10.96 -13.07
C GLY A 433 -35.50 -11.20 -12.37
N LEU A 434 -34.78 -10.16 -11.93
CA LEU A 434 -33.51 -10.28 -11.20
C LEU A 434 -33.67 -11.00 -9.85
N VAL A 435 -34.88 -11.15 -9.33
CA VAL A 435 -35.17 -12.04 -8.19
C VAL A 435 -34.69 -13.48 -8.41
N ASN A 436 -34.61 -13.92 -9.67
CA ASN A 436 -34.14 -15.27 -10.03
C ASN A 436 -32.60 -15.42 -9.97
N CYS A 437 -31.85 -14.32 -9.85
CA CYS A 437 -30.39 -14.34 -9.71
C CYS A 437 -30.01 -14.57 -8.24
N THR A 438 -30.33 -15.74 -7.70
CA THR A 438 -30.17 -16.05 -6.26
C THR A 438 -28.70 -16.10 -5.81
N GLU A 439 -27.75 -16.15 -6.74
CA GLU A 439 -26.31 -16.09 -6.49
C GLU A 439 -25.76 -14.65 -6.37
N LEU A 440 -26.61 -13.63 -6.57
CA LEU A 440 -26.18 -12.23 -6.62
C LEU A 440 -25.65 -11.78 -5.25
N LYS A 441 -24.40 -11.30 -5.26
CA LYS A 441 -23.65 -10.75 -4.13
C LYS A 441 -23.52 -9.24 -4.22
N THR A 442 -23.32 -8.71 -5.42
CA THR A 442 -23.15 -7.26 -5.65
C THR A 442 -24.16 -6.77 -6.66
N LEU A 443 -24.96 -5.78 -6.27
CA LEU A 443 -25.83 -5.00 -7.16
C LEU A 443 -25.44 -3.53 -7.07
N SER A 444 -24.74 -3.04 -8.10
CA SER A 444 -24.18 -1.68 -8.13
C SER A 444 -24.65 -0.95 -9.38
N LEU A 445 -25.59 -0.03 -9.19
CA LEU A 445 -26.30 0.73 -10.22
C LEU A 445 -26.20 2.25 -10.00
N ALA A 446 -25.28 2.71 -9.15
CA ALA A 446 -25.20 4.09 -8.70
C ALA A 446 -24.81 5.05 -9.84
N SER A 447 -25.15 6.33 -9.70
CA SER A 447 -24.85 7.37 -10.69
C SER A 447 -25.35 7.02 -12.10
N ASN A 448 -26.66 6.76 -12.19
CA ASN A 448 -27.41 6.54 -13.44
C ASN A 448 -28.66 7.45 -13.46
N ARG A 449 -29.61 7.17 -14.35
CA ARG A 449 -30.91 7.87 -14.46
C ARG A 449 -32.08 6.91 -14.16
N LEU A 450 -31.86 5.92 -13.31
CA LEU A 450 -32.87 4.93 -12.94
C LEU A 450 -33.96 5.56 -12.07
N SER A 451 -35.17 5.02 -12.14
CA SER A 451 -36.36 5.58 -11.50
C SER A 451 -37.33 4.49 -11.05
N GLY A 452 -38.42 4.90 -10.39
CA GLY A 452 -39.41 3.99 -9.80
C GLY A 452 -39.06 3.58 -8.36
N PRO A 453 -39.86 2.69 -7.75
CA PRO A 453 -39.62 2.23 -6.40
C PRO A 453 -38.46 1.22 -6.31
N ILE A 454 -37.79 1.18 -5.15
CA ILE A 454 -36.89 0.07 -4.81
C ILE A 454 -37.76 -1.19 -4.63
N PRO A 455 -37.53 -2.28 -5.39
CA PRO A 455 -38.41 -3.44 -5.32
C PRO A 455 -38.27 -4.25 -4.02
N VAL A 456 -39.41 -4.64 -3.44
CA VAL A 456 -39.47 -5.46 -2.21
C VAL A 456 -38.80 -6.83 -2.35
N TRP A 457 -38.78 -7.41 -3.56
CA TRP A 457 -38.20 -8.73 -3.81
C TRP A 457 -36.68 -8.77 -3.62
N LEU A 458 -35.99 -7.62 -3.56
CA LEU A 458 -34.56 -7.57 -3.25
C LEU A 458 -34.25 -8.19 -1.89
N GLY A 459 -35.21 -8.13 -0.95
CA GLY A 459 -35.14 -8.81 0.34
C GLY A 459 -35.02 -10.34 0.28
N GLN A 460 -35.32 -10.95 -0.88
CA GLN A 460 -35.25 -12.40 -1.09
C GLN A 460 -33.85 -12.88 -1.50
N LEU A 461 -32.94 -11.97 -1.83
CA LEU A 461 -31.58 -12.29 -2.26
C LEU A 461 -30.68 -12.53 -1.04
N ASP A 462 -30.73 -13.75 -0.51
CA ASP A 462 -30.00 -14.15 0.70
C ASP A 462 -28.48 -13.93 0.63
N LYS A 463 -27.89 -13.97 -0.58
CA LYS A 463 -26.45 -13.81 -0.83
C LYS A 463 -26.03 -12.36 -1.11
N LEU A 464 -26.96 -11.41 -1.19
CA LEU A 464 -26.65 -10.02 -1.51
C LEU A 464 -25.86 -9.39 -0.37
N GLU A 465 -24.64 -8.95 -0.67
CA GLU A 465 -23.67 -8.37 0.26
C GLU A 465 -23.57 -6.85 0.09
N ILE A 466 -23.57 -6.38 -1.15
CA ILE A 466 -23.36 -4.97 -1.50
C ILE A 466 -24.50 -4.52 -2.41
N MET A 467 -25.19 -3.47 -1.98
CA MET A 467 -26.25 -2.82 -2.75
C MET A 467 -26.01 -1.31 -2.84
N ARG A 468 -25.77 -0.82 -4.06
CA ARG A 468 -25.47 0.58 -4.35
C ARG A 468 -26.43 1.11 -5.40
N LEU A 469 -27.36 1.96 -4.99
CA LEU A 469 -28.34 2.62 -5.84
C LEU A 469 -28.23 4.16 -5.79
N GLY A 470 -27.20 4.68 -5.13
CA GLY A 470 -27.00 6.10 -4.91
C GLY A 470 -26.98 6.95 -6.19
N ASN A 471 -27.32 8.23 -6.08
CA ASN A 471 -27.32 9.19 -7.20
C ASN A 471 -28.15 8.71 -8.41
N ASN A 472 -29.45 8.52 -8.20
CA ASN A 472 -30.45 8.13 -9.20
C ASN A 472 -31.74 8.92 -8.98
N SER A 473 -32.87 8.45 -9.53
CA SER A 473 -34.22 9.01 -9.33
C SER A 473 -35.20 8.01 -8.72
N PHE A 474 -34.72 7.07 -7.89
CA PHE A 474 -35.59 6.15 -7.15
C PHE A 474 -36.49 6.91 -6.18
N SER A 475 -37.74 6.48 -6.04
CA SER A 475 -38.77 7.16 -5.23
C SER A 475 -39.60 6.17 -4.41
N GLY A 476 -40.50 6.68 -3.56
CA GLY A 476 -41.31 5.84 -2.67
C GLY A 476 -40.57 5.47 -1.38
N LEU A 477 -40.99 4.37 -0.75
CA LEU A 477 -40.48 3.92 0.55
C LEU A 477 -39.19 3.09 0.40
N ILE A 478 -38.37 3.08 1.44
CA ILE A 478 -37.33 2.05 1.60
C ILE A 478 -38.03 0.75 2.04
N PRO A 479 -37.92 -0.37 1.30
CA PRO A 479 -38.56 -1.63 1.67
C PRO A 479 -38.01 -2.20 2.97
N ALA A 480 -38.88 -2.56 3.91
CA ALA A 480 -38.50 -3.22 5.16
C ALA A 480 -37.88 -4.61 4.92
N GLU A 481 -38.27 -5.26 3.81
CA GLU A 481 -37.77 -6.55 3.35
C GLU A 481 -36.27 -6.53 3.05
N LEU A 482 -35.63 -5.38 2.83
CA LEU A 482 -34.16 -5.31 2.75
C LEU A 482 -33.48 -5.79 4.03
N GLY A 483 -34.17 -5.70 5.17
CA GLY A 483 -33.75 -6.27 6.44
C GLY A 483 -33.76 -7.81 6.48
N ASP A 484 -34.37 -8.47 5.50
CA ASP A 484 -34.38 -9.93 5.38
C ASP A 484 -33.15 -10.49 4.67
N CYS A 485 -32.40 -9.68 3.91
CA CYS A 485 -31.14 -10.07 3.28
C CYS A 485 -30.12 -10.55 4.32
N LYS A 486 -29.74 -11.84 4.28
CA LYS A 486 -28.89 -12.45 5.31
C LYS A 486 -27.44 -11.98 5.28
N SER A 487 -26.95 -11.62 4.10
CA SER A 487 -25.54 -11.26 3.89
C SER A 487 -25.29 -9.77 3.68
N LEU A 488 -26.30 -8.90 3.78
CA LEU A 488 -26.17 -7.49 3.39
C LEU A 488 -25.25 -6.72 4.36
N LEU A 489 -24.11 -6.25 3.85
CA LEU A 489 -23.08 -5.53 4.60
C LEU A 489 -22.97 -4.06 4.20
N TRP A 490 -23.29 -3.74 2.94
CA TRP A 490 -23.13 -2.40 2.38
C TRP A 490 -24.41 -1.94 1.70
N LEU A 491 -25.04 -0.89 2.25
CA LEU A 491 -26.25 -0.29 1.68
C LEU A 491 -26.02 1.20 1.42
N ASP A 492 -26.07 1.58 0.15
CA ASP A 492 -25.87 2.95 -0.33
C ASP A 492 -27.05 3.37 -1.21
N LEU A 493 -27.96 4.17 -0.64
CA LEU A 493 -29.19 4.67 -1.28
C LEU A 493 -29.23 6.22 -1.35
N ASN A 494 -28.07 6.87 -1.19
CA ASN A 494 -28.02 8.33 -1.12
C ASN A 494 -28.49 9.03 -2.41
N SER A 495 -28.72 10.34 -2.34
CA SER A 495 -29.01 11.18 -3.52
C SER A 495 -30.12 10.61 -4.42
N ASN A 496 -31.28 10.34 -3.83
CA ASN A 496 -32.48 9.83 -4.51
C ASN A 496 -33.71 10.65 -4.09
N LYS A 497 -34.91 10.16 -4.42
CA LYS A 497 -36.21 10.77 -4.05
C LYS A 497 -36.99 9.87 -3.10
N LEU A 498 -36.29 9.10 -2.26
CA LEU A 498 -36.91 8.18 -1.29
C LEU A 498 -37.59 9.01 -0.20
N SER A 499 -38.71 8.51 0.31
CA SER A 499 -39.60 9.21 1.25
C SER A 499 -40.15 8.23 2.28
N GLY A 500 -40.82 8.73 3.31
CA GLY A 500 -41.39 7.89 4.36
C GLY A 500 -40.34 7.49 5.42
N PRO A 501 -40.70 6.52 6.28
CA PRO A 501 -39.86 6.16 7.41
C PRO A 501 -38.65 5.30 7.04
N ILE A 502 -37.59 5.42 7.83
CA ILE A 502 -36.46 4.48 7.82
C ILE A 502 -36.92 3.17 8.50
N PRO A 503 -36.89 2.01 7.82
CA PRO A 503 -37.34 0.75 8.40
C PRO A 503 -36.39 0.27 9.52
N PRO A 504 -36.88 0.02 10.75
CA PRO A 504 -36.06 -0.59 11.82
C PRO A 504 -35.57 -2.00 11.44
N GLU A 505 -36.26 -2.69 10.54
CA GLU A 505 -35.92 -4.02 10.04
C GLU A 505 -34.53 -4.08 9.38
N LEU A 506 -33.98 -2.95 8.92
CA LEU A 506 -32.59 -2.92 8.40
C LEU A 506 -31.56 -3.42 9.43
N ALA A 507 -31.86 -3.34 10.73
CA ALA A 507 -31.01 -3.87 11.80
C ALA A 507 -31.38 -5.30 12.25
N LYS A 508 -32.37 -5.96 11.62
CA LYS A 508 -32.92 -7.26 12.03
C LYS A 508 -31.86 -8.36 12.09
N ARG A 509 -30.92 -8.41 11.14
CA ARG A 509 -29.89 -9.46 11.04
C ARG A 509 -28.71 -9.29 11.97
N SER A 510 -28.54 -8.12 12.57
CA SER A 510 -27.44 -7.80 13.50
C SER A 510 -27.44 -8.63 14.79
N LYS A 511 -28.54 -9.36 15.05
CA LYS A 511 -28.72 -10.26 16.20
C LYS A 511 -28.48 -11.74 15.86
N MET A 512 -28.18 -12.09 14.61
CA MET A 512 -28.07 -13.49 14.18
C MET A 512 -26.60 -13.91 14.00
N VAL A 513 -26.21 -15.00 14.68
CA VAL A 513 -24.92 -15.66 14.48
C VAL A 513 -25.06 -16.61 13.29
N THR A 514 -24.62 -16.22 12.10
CA THR A 514 -24.53 -17.12 10.95
C THR A 514 -23.07 -17.53 10.72
N ALA A 515 -22.82 -18.84 10.83
CA ALA A 515 -21.51 -19.48 10.70
C ALA A 515 -20.97 -19.53 9.26
N THR A 516 -21.40 -18.63 8.38
CA THR A 516 -20.98 -18.64 6.98
C THR A 516 -20.44 -17.28 6.58
N MET A 517 -19.13 -17.11 6.66
CA MET A 517 -18.45 -16.43 5.56
C MET A 517 -17.01 -16.90 5.38
N PHE A 518 -16.77 -17.44 4.20
CA PHE A 518 -15.49 -17.99 3.71
C PHE A 518 -14.87 -17.04 2.65
N ILE A 519 -15.28 -15.76 2.57
CA ILE A 519 -15.07 -14.95 1.34
C ILE A 519 -14.37 -13.58 1.56
N TRP A 520 -14.27 -13.03 2.78
CA TRP A 520 -13.31 -11.93 3.02
C TRP A 520 -11.85 -12.41 3.08
N THR A 521 -11.62 -13.73 3.01
CA THR A 521 -10.30 -14.38 2.98
C THR A 521 -9.74 -14.57 1.56
N GLN A 522 -10.54 -14.43 0.49
CA GLN A 522 -10.03 -14.42 -0.88
C GLN A 522 -9.77 -12.98 -1.34
N ALA A 523 -8.65 -12.38 -0.90
CA ALA A 523 -7.88 -11.31 -1.54
C ALA A 523 -8.59 -10.31 -2.51
N ARG A 524 -9.84 -9.87 -2.24
CA ARG A 524 -10.49 -8.80 -3.01
C ARG A 524 -10.24 -7.49 -2.27
N ASN A 525 -9.26 -6.75 -2.77
CA ASN A 525 -8.94 -5.41 -2.31
C ASN A 525 -10.03 -4.44 -2.77
N PHE A 526 -10.88 -3.99 -1.85
CA PHE A 526 -11.87 -2.96 -2.14
C PHE A 526 -11.28 -1.59 -1.87
N TRP A 527 -11.49 -0.68 -2.81
CA TRP A 527 -11.10 0.71 -2.66
C TRP A 527 -12.36 1.55 -2.65
N TYR A 528 -12.56 2.30 -1.57
CA TYR A 528 -13.65 3.24 -1.47
C TYR A 528 -13.16 4.62 -1.93
N LEU A 529 -13.54 5.00 -3.14
CA LEU A 529 -13.36 6.34 -3.66
C LEU A 529 -14.36 7.25 -2.91
N ARG A 530 -13.89 7.87 -1.84
CA ARG A 530 -14.68 8.70 -0.93
C ARG A 530 -14.68 10.15 -1.39
N ASN A 531 -15.83 10.73 -1.68
CA ASN A 531 -15.90 12.17 -1.91
C ASN A 531 -15.75 12.95 -0.59
N ASN A 532 -14.83 13.91 -0.58
CA ASN A 532 -14.56 14.78 0.56
C ASN A 532 -15.27 16.14 0.49
N ALA A 533 -15.85 16.49 -0.66
CA ALA A 533 -16.48 17.77 -0.87
C ALA A 533 -17.93 17.77 -0.38
N MET A 534 -18.14 17.77 0.95
CA MET A 534 -19.46 17.95 1.58
C MET A 534 -20.12 19.31 1.25
N ARG A 535 -19.38 20.26 0.63
CA ARG A 535 -19.86 21.62 0.33
C ARG A 535 -20.29 21.85 -1.13
N ILE A 536 -20.04 20.89 -2.04
CA ILE A 536 -20.40 21.04 -3.46
C ILE A 536 -21.60 20.15 -3.76
N SER A 537 -22.76 20.77 -4.00
CA SER A 537 -24.05 20.08 -4.21
C SER A 537 -24.04 19.04 -5.34
N GLN A 538 -23.15 19.25 -6.31
CA GLN A 538 -22.94 18.40 -7.49
C GLN A 538 -22.25 17.06 -7.16
N CYS A 539 -21.67 16.95 -5.96
CA CYS A 539 -20.82 15.85 -5.55
C CYS A 539 -21.48 14.93 -4.51
N HIS A 540 -22.73 15.18 -4.13
CA HIS A 540 -23.43 14.33 -3.19
C HIS A 540 -23.75 12.96 -3.80
N GLY A 541 -23.42 11.89 -3.08
CA GLY A 541 -23.51 10.52 -3.62
C GLY A 541 -22.52 10.21 -4.73
N THR A 542 -21.56 11.11 -4.99
CA THR A 542 -20.40 10.75 -5.80
C THR A 542 -19.40 10.04 -4.90
N GLY A 543 -19.00 8.85 -5.33
CA GLY A 543 -18.07 8.00 -4.61
C GLY A 543 -18.39 6.56 -4.97
N SER A 544 -17.37 5.71 -5.04
CA SER A 544 -17.55 4.35 -5.55
C SER A 544 -16.77 3.35 -4.72
N LEU A 545 -17.39 2.22 -4.41
CA LEU A 545 -16.65 1.04 -4.01
C LEU A 545 -16.10 0.42 -5.29
N ILE A 546 -14.85 0.74 -5.60
CA ILE A 546 -14.21 0.35 -6.86
C ILE A 546 -13.50 -0.97 -6.66
N TYR A 547 -13.75 -1.87 -7.61
CA TYR A 547 -12.93 -3.05 -7.83
C TYR A 547 -11.75 -2.65 -8.74
N LEU A 548 -10.55 -2.48 -8.17
CA LEU A 548 -9.37 -2.00 -8.93
C LEU A 548 -8.62 -3.10 -9.68
N THR A 549 -9.09 -4.35 -9.70
CA THR A 549 -8.36 -5.37 -10.47
C THR A 549 -8.40 -5.03 -11.96
N GLY A 550 -7.22 -4.90 -12.57
CA GLY A 550 -7.10 -4.55 -13.98
C GLY A 550 -7.21 -3.06 -14.30
N ILE A 551 -7.22 -2.16 -13.30
CA ILE A 551 -7.29 -0.70 -13.46
C ILE A 551 -6.12 -0.04 -12.71
N ARG A 552 -5.39 0.90 -13.33
CA ARG A 552 -4.37 1.71 -12.65
C ARG A 552 -5.04 2.76 -11.77
N SER A 553 -4.51 3.00 -10.57
CA SER A 553 -4.99 4.07 -9.67
C SER A 553 -5.05 5.42 -10.37
N ASP A 554 -4.01 5.75 -11.12
CA ASP A 554 -3.81 7.07 -11.75
C ASP A 554 -4.80 7.28 -12.90
N ASP A 555 -5.19 6.18 -13.56
CA ASP A 555 -6.18 6.23 -14.64
C ASP A 555 -7.60 6.54 -14.12
N LEU A 556 -7.85 6.45 -12.81
CA LEU A 556 -9.10 6.94 -12.22
C LEU A 556 -9.27 8.45 -12.42
N ASN A 557 -8.20 9.21 -12.66
CA ASN A 557 -8.31 10.64 -13.00
C ASN A 557 -9.05 10.92 -14.31
N ARG A 558 -9.15 9.90 -15.18
CA ARG A 558 -9.95 10.00 -16.40
C ARG A 558 -11.45 10.05 -16.09
N MET A 559 -11.89 9.64 -14.90
CA MET A 559 -13.28 9.72 -14.49
C MET A 559 -13.73 11.19 -14.49
N PRO A 560 -14.77 11.56 -15.27
CA PRO A 560 -15.29 12.93 -15.28
C PRO A 560 -15.68 13.43 -13.89
N SER A 561 -16.17 12.53 -13.04
CA SER A 561 -16.51 12.82 -11.65
C SER A 561 -15.30 13.31 -10.84
N LYS A 562 -14.09 12.71 -11.01
CA LYS A 562 -12.86 13.12 -10.30
C LYS A 562 -12.40 14.54 -10.65
N LYS A 563 -12.78 15.07 -11.82
CA LYS A 563 -12.50 16.46 -12.22
C LYS A 563 -13.42 17.48 -11.52
N SER A 564 -14.63 17.06 -11.16
CA SER A 564 -15.65 17.93 -10.57
C SER A 564 -15.75 17.81 -9.05
N CYS A 565 -15.32 16.67 -8.49
CA CYS A 565 -15.43 16.33 -7.08
C CYS A 565 -14.08 15.82 -6.57
N ASN A 566 -13.69 16.25 -5.36
CA ASN A 566 -12.44 15.79 -4.76
C ASN A 566 -12.66 14.44 -4.06
N PHE A 567 -11.92 13.42 -4.46
CA PHE A 567 -12.05 12.08 -3.90
C PHE A 567 -10.76 11.64 -3.21
N ASP A 568 -10.90 11.08 -2.01
CA ASP A 568 -9.87 10.28 -1.37
C ASP A 568 -10.06 8.81 -1.73
N LEU A 569 -9.00 8.15 -2.15
CA LEU A 569 -9.03 6.70 -2.32
C LEU A 569 -8.73 6.04 -0.96
N LYS A 570 -9.76 5.51 -0.29
CA LYS A 570 -9.60 4.81 0.98
C LYS A 570 -9.55 3.30 0.76
N TYR A 571 -8.41 2.70 1.06
CA TYR A 571 -8.27 1.25 1.07
C TYR A 571 -9.09 0.64 2.22
N ILE A 572 -10.03 -0.24 1.90
CA ILE A 572 -10.77 -1.02 2.91
C ILE A 572 -10.08 -2.38 3.00
N ARG A 573 -9.26 -2.55 4.04
CA ARG A 573 -8.59 -3.83 4.34
C ARG A 573 -9.64 -4.92 4.58
N SER A 574 -9.32 -6.15 4.17
CA SER A 574 -10.03 -7.34 4.62
C SER A 574 -10.23 -7.29 6.14
N MET A 575 -11.49 -7.26 6.57
CA MET A 575 -11.86 -7.24 7.98
C MET A 575 -11.89 -8.67 8.51
N ASP A 576 -11.17 -8.90 9.60
CA ASP A 576 -11.23 -10.17 10.33
C ASP A 576 -12.55 -10.23 11.11
N PHE A 577 -13.61 -10.70 10.45
CA PHE A 577 -14.90 -10.91 11.09
C PHE A 577 -14.80 -12.13 12.01
N SER A 578 -14.89 -11.91 13.32
CA SER A 578 -15.04 -13.02 14.26
C SER A 578 -16.32 -13.79 13.94
N ALA A 579 -16.26 -15.12 13.88
CA ALA A 579 -17.37 -16.01 13.47
C ALA A 579 -18.68 -15.91 14.30
N ALA A 580 -18.73 -15.01 15.30
CA ALA A 580 -19.79 -14.96 16.29
C ALA A 580 -20.82 -13.83 16.11
N LYS A 581 -20.56 -12.77 15.31
CA LYS A 581 -21.53 -11.67 15.08
C LYS A 581 -21.30 -11.05 13.70
N ILE A 582 -22.34 -10.86 12.90
CA ILE A 582 -22.28 -10.14 11.62
C ILE A 582 -23.39 -9.10 11.60
N SER A 583 -23.07 -7.86 11.21
CA SER A 583 -24.04 -6.79 10.97
C SER A 583 -23.57 -5.93 9.79
N MET A 584 -24.46 -5.08 9.28
CA MET A 584 -24.12 -4.06 8.28
C MET A 584 -22.91 -3.22 8.71
N VAL A 585 -22.04 -2.88 7.76
CA VAL A 585 -20.80 -2.11 7.94
C VAL A 585 -20.95 -0.69 7.40
N PHE A 586 -21.72 -0.51 6.34
CA PHE A 586 -21.92 0.77 5.67
C PHE A 586 -23.41 1.02 5.41
N LEU A 587 -23.92 2.15 5.89
CA LEU A 587 -25.28 2.63 5.64
C LEU A 587 -25.24 4.11 5.24
N ASP A 588 -25.64 4.40 4.00
CA ASP A 588 -25.82 5.78 3.53
C ASP A 588 -27.21 5.96 2.91
N LEU A 589 -28.03 6.79 3.57
CA LEU A 589 -29.38 7.16 3.15
C LEU A 589 -29.50 8.68 2.92
N SER A 590 -28.38 9.38 2.84
CA SER A 590 -28.35 10.84 2.78
C SER A 590 -28.97 11.42 1.51
N PHE A 591 -29.35 12.70 1.52
CA PHE A 591 -29.94 13.39 0.35
C PHE A 591 -31.18 12.69 -0.20
N ASN A 592 -32.15 12.46 0.68
CA ASN A 592 -33.47 11.92 0.36
C ASN A 592 -34.56 12.80 1.02
N GLN A 593 -35.79 12.31 1.05
CA GLN A 593 -36.97 12.96 1.63
C GLN A 593 -37.52 12.15 2.82
N LEU A 594 -36.65 11.44 3.55
CA LEU A 594 -37.05 10.55 4.64
C LEU A 594 -37.54 11.35 5.85
N ASP A 595 -38.66 10.96 6.44
CA ASP A 595 -39.40 11.75 7.43
C ASP A 595 -39.87 10.91 8.62
N SER A 596 -38.93 10.33 9.37
CA SER A 596 -39.21 9.61 10.61
C SER A 596 -38.22 9.92 11.73
N MET A 597 -38.47 9.34 12.90
CA MET A 597 -37.45 9.18 13.93
C MET A 597 -36.35 8.21 13.45
N ILE A 598 -35.14 8.37 14.00
CA ILE A 598 -34.04 7.42 13.76
C ILE A 598 -34.36 6.12 14.54
N PRO A 599 -34.35 4.94 13.89
CA PRO A 599 -34.60 3.68 14.58
C PRO A 599 -33.54 3.37 15.65
N LYS A 600 -33.98 3.16 16.89
CA LYS A 600 -33.08 2.75 17.99
C LYS A 600 -32.42 1.40 17.75
N GLU A 601 -33.06 0.55 16.94
CA GLU A 601 -32.58 -0.79 16.58
C GLU A 601 -31.21 -0.75 15.90
N PHE A 602 -30.85 0.39 15.29
CA PHE A 602 -29.56 0.59 14.63
C PHE A 602 -28.38 0.49 15.61
N GLY A 603 -28.59 0.74 16.90
CA GLY A 603 -27.62 0.47 17.96
C GLY A 603 -27.17 -1.00 18.04
N ASN A 604 -27.98 -1.95 17.55
CA ASN A 604 -27.62 -3.36 17.52
C ASN A 604 -26.58 -3.70 16.43
N MET A 605 -26.30 -2.79 15.49
CA MET A 605 -25.37 -3.03 14.38
C MET A 605 -23.92 -2.87 14.84
N TYR A 606 -23.39 -3.88 15.54
CA TYR A 606 -22.07 -3.82 16.19
C TYR A 606 -20.92 -3.44 15.24
N TYR A 607 -20.93 -3.93 14.00
CA TYR A 607 -19.89 -3.66 12.98
C TYR A 607 -20.17 -2.45 12.08
N LEU A 608 -21.25 -1.70 12.32
CA LEU A 608 -21.55 -0.51 11.53
C LEU A 608 -20.43 0.51 11.73
N MET A 609 -19.75 0.87 10.65
CA MET A 609 -18.62 1.79 10.65
C MET A 609 -19.00 3.17 10.14
N ILE A 610 -19.86 3.22 9.13
CA ILE A 610 -20.30 4.46 8.48
C ILE A 610 -21.82 4.48 8.50
N MET A 611 -22.37 5.54 9.10
CA MET A 611 -23.79 5.84 9.09
C MET A 611 -24.00 7.29 8.66
N ASN A 612 -24.57 7.46 7.47
CA ASN A 612 -24.87 8.78 6.91
C ASN A 612 -26.37 8.90 6.64
N LEU A 613 -27.04 9.74 7.41
CA LEU A 613 -28.46 10.08 7.29
C LEU A 613 -28.68 11.57 6.97
N GLY A 614 -27.61 12.29 6.63
CA GLY A 614 -27.66 13.74 6.42
C GLY A 614 -28.62 14.16 5.30
N HIS A 615 -29.09 15.42 5.34
CA HIS A 615 -29.96 16.00 4.31
C HIS A 615 -31.25 15.19 4.07
N ASN A 616 -32.04 15.05 5.12
CA ASN A 616 -33.37 14.42 5.10
C ASN A 616 -34.38 15.31 5.87
N GLN A 617 -35.52 14.75 6.25
CA GLN A 617 -36.57 15.39 7.05
C GLN A 617 -36.76 14.69 8.41
N LEU A 618 -35.73 14.00 8.90
CA LEU A 618 -35.79 13.20 10.13
C LEU A 618 -36.04 14.09 11.36
N TYR A 619 -36.84 13.61 12.31
CA TYR A 619 -37.26 14.38 13.48
C TYR A 619 -37.20 13.55 14.77
N GLY A 620 -37.45 14.20 15.90
CA GLY A 620 -37.39 13.56 17.21
C GLY A 620 -35.96 13.48 17.75
N MET A 621 -35.79 12.73 18.83
CA MET A 621 -34.52 12.61 19.55
C MET A 621 -33.57 11.64 18.87
N ILE A 622 -32.26 11.89 19.02
CA ILE A 622 -31.22 10.91 18.67
C ILE A 622 -31.30 9.77 19.72
N PRO A 623 -31.49 8.50 19.32
CA PRO A 623 -31.60 7.39 20.28
C PRO A 623 -30.30 7.15 21.06
N ASP A 624 -30.41 6.93 22.38
CA ASP A 624 -29.27 6.61 23.24
C ASP A 624 -28.62 5.27 22.84
N GLU A 625 -29.41 4.32 22.33
CA GLU A 625 -28.97 3.00 21.89
C GLU A 625 -27.95 3.03 20.75
N LEU A 626 -27.89 4.11 19.97
CA LEU A 626 -26.85 4.27 18.93
C LEU A 626 -25.42 4.23 19.50
N GLY A 627 -25.25 4.53 20.79
CA GLY A 627 -23.97 4.34 21.48
C GLY A 627 -23.49 2.88 21.55
N ASP A 628 -24.36 1.89 21.31
CA ASP A 628 -24.00 0.47 21.30
C ASP A 628 -23.38 0.01 19.97
N ALA A 629 -23.41 0.84 18.92
CA ALA A 629 -22.76 0.58 17.63
C ALA A 629 -21.23 0.83 17.73
N ARG A 630 -20.54 0.00 18.51
CA ARG A 630 -19.14 0.24 18.96
C ARG A 630 -18.08 0.37 17.86
N LYS A 631 -18.36 -0.06 16.63
CA LYS A 631 -17.44 0.10 15.49
C LYS A 631 -17.73 1.36 14.66
N LEU A 632 -18.71 2.18 15.07
CA LEU A 632 -19.07 3.38 14.34
C LEU A 632 -17.92 4.39 14.39
N MET A 633 -17.46 4.79 13.20
CA MET A 633 -16.34 5.71 13.00
C MET A 633 -16.78 7.01 12.32
N VAL A 634 -17.81 6.96 11.48
CA VAL A 634 -18.33 8.12 10.74
C VAL A 634 -19.83 8.20 10.97
N LEU A 635 -20.29 9.31 11.55
CA LEU A 635 -21.70 9.58 11.80
C LEU A 635 -22.10 10.96 11.26
N ASP A 636 -22.92 10.99 10.22
CA ASP A 636 -23.49 12.23 9.69
C ASP A 636 -25.01 12.23 9.83
N LEU A 637 -25.52 13.16 10.65
CA LEU A 637 -26.95 13.40 10.89
C LEU A 637 -27.34 14.84 10.52
N SER A 638 -26.49 15.55 9.78
CA SER A 638 -26.65 16.97 9.48
C SER A 638 -27.88 17.26 8.61
N HIS A 639 -28.35 18.50 8.61
CA HIS A 639 -29.47 18.95 7.77
C HIS A 639 -30.73 18.07 7.93
N ASN A 640 -31.23 18.00 9.16
CA ASN A 640 -32.47 17.32 9.53
C ASN A 640 -33.31 18.21 10.47
N LYS A 641 -34.32 17.65 11.13
CA LYS A 641 -35.18 18.31 12.14
C LYS A 641 -35.02 17.65 13.52
N LEU A 642 -33.87 17.05 13.81
CA LEU A 642 -33.61 16.33 15.06
C LEU A 642 -33.58 17.30 16.24
N GLU A 643 -34.11 16.87 17.38
CA GLU A 643 -34.29 17.69 18.58
C GLU A 643 -33.79 16.99 19.85
N GLY A 644 -33.70 17.74 20.96
CA GLY A 644 -33.20 17.21 22.23
C GLY A 644 -31.66 17.19 22.34
N PRO A 645 -31.15 16.60 23.43
CA PRO A 645 -29.72 16.55 23.72
C PRO A 645 -28.98 15.51 22.86
N ILE A 646 -27.67 15.73 22.69
CA ILE A 646 -26.77 14.73 22.15
C ILE A 646 -26.62 13.61 23.19
N PRO A 647 -26.87 12.33 22.84
CA PRO A 647 -26.74 11.20 23.75
C PRO A 647 -25.39 11.12 24.44
N SER A 648 -25.40 10.97 25.76
CA SER A 648 -24.15 10.78 26.52
C SER A 648 -23.44 9.47 26.18
N SER A 649 -24.17 8.47 25.68
CA SER A 649 -23.64 7.18 25.23
C SER A 649 -22.66 7.31 24.06
N PHE A 650 -22.71 8.40 23.28
CA PHE A 650 -21.78 8.65 22.18
C PHE A 650 -20.34 8.84 22.66
N SER A 651 -20.12 9.18 23.94
CA SER A 651 -18.80 9.21 24.56
C SER A 651 -18.06 7.86 24.52
N THR A 652 -18.79 6.76 24.36
CA THR A 652 -18.23 5.40 24.26
C THR A 652 -17.81 5.01 22.85
N LEU A 653 -18.20 5.80 21.84
CA LEU A 653 -17.89 5.56 20.43
C LEU A 653 -16.51 6.11 20.08
N SER A 654 -15.77 5.39 19.23
CA SER A 654 -14.47 5.83 18.70
C SER A 654 -14.65 6.52 17.34
N LEU A 655 -15.42 7.61 17.33
CA LEU A 655 -15.71 8.36 16.11
C LEU A 655 -14.44 9.05 15.58
N SER A 656 -14.20 8.90 14.29
CA SER A 656 -13.21 9.67 13.51
C SER A 656 -13.82 10.90 12.85
N GLU A 657 -15.15 10.92 12.69
CA GLU A 657 -15.87 12.00 12.03
C GLU A 657 -17.32 12.05 12.53
N ILE A 658 -17.80 13.27 12.77
CA ILE A 658 -19.19 13.54 13.11
C ILE A 658 -19.68 14.81 12.44
N ASN A 659 -20.94 14.85 12.04
CA ASN A 659 -21.63 16.06 11.63
C ASN A 659 -23.08 16.07 12.14
N LEU A 660 -23.41 16.99 13.05
CA LEU A 660 -24.73 17.19 13.65
C LEU A 660 -25.32 18.58 13.33
N SER A 661 -24.68 19.32 12.43
CA SER A 661 -25.06 20.69 12.11
C SER A 661 -26.44 20.77 11.45
N ASN A 662 -27.07 21.95 11.50
CA ASN A 662 -28.34 22.23 10.84
C ASN A 662 -29.48 21.31 11.32
N ASN A 663 -29.74 21.33 12.62
CA ASN A 663 -30.80 20.58 13.30
C ASN A 663 -31.47 21.49 14.36
N LYS A 664 -32.23 20.90 15.30
CA LYS A 664 -32.86 21.58 16.45
C LYS A 664 -32.34 21.04 17.78
N LEU A 665 -31.09 20.57 17.82
CA LEU A 665 -30.48 19.99 19.02
C LEU A 665 -30.27 21.09 20.09
N ASN A 666 -30.26 20.67 21.35
CA ASN A 666 -30.10 21.58 22.49
C ASN A 666 -29.29 20.93 23.63
N GLY A 667 -28.93 21.73 24.64
CA GLY A 667 -28.22 21.24 25.81
C GLY A 667 -26.70 21.14 25.61
N SER A 668 -26.03 20.52 26.58
CA SER A 668 -24.56 20.44 26.59
C SER A 668 -24.03 19.36 25.65
N ILE A 669 -22.99 19.68 24.87
CA ILE A 669 -22.18 18.68 24.18
C ILE A 669 -21.49 17.80 25.24
N PRO A 670 -21.63 16.45 25.19
CA PRO A 670 -20.99 15.58 26.17
C PRO A 670 -19.46 15.74 26.20
N ASN A 671 -18.91 16.10 27.36
CA ASN A 671 -17.48 16.41 27.52
C ASN A 671 -16.56 15.18 27.60
N ASN A 672 -17.13 13.97 27.71
CA ASN A 672 -16.36 12.73 27.76
C ASN A 672 -16.17 12.19 26.33
N GLY A 673 -14.93 11.90 25.92
CA GLY A 673 -14.61 11.27 24.64
C GLY A 673 -14.34 12.24 23.47
N GLY A 674 -14.33 11.71 22.23
CA GLY A 674 -13.89 12.45 21.03
C GLY A 674 -14.82 13.57 20.54
N LEU A 675 -16.05 13.67 21.05
CA LEU A 675 -17.06 14.65 20.58
C LEU A 675 -16.58 16.10 20.71
N ALA A 676 -15.93 16.42 21.82
CA ALA A 676 -15.40 17.75 22.09
C ALA A 676 -14.22 18.13 21.17
N THR A 677 -13.61 17.15 20.47
CA THR A 677 -12.44 17.37 19.59
C THR A 677 -12.80 17.77 18.16
N PHE A 678 -14.07 17.62 17.76
CA PHE A 678 -14.52 17.95 16.41
C PHE A 678 -14.69 19.46 16.19
N PRO A 679 -14.52 19.97 14.95
CA PRO A 679 -14.66 21.39 14.65
C PRO A 679 -16.04 21.95 15.00
N GLN A 680 -16.11 23.22 15.39
CA GLN A 680 -17.36 23.93 15.67
C GLN A 680 -18.41 23.78 14.56
N SER A 681 -17.97 23.78 13.29
CA SER A 681 -18.84 23.65 12.12
C SER A 681 -19.71 22.39 12.14
N GLN A 682 -19.28 21.35 12.85
CA GLN A 682 -20.04 20.09 12.97
C GLN A 682 -21.26 20.21 13.90
N TYR A 683 -21.39 21.31 14.64
CA TYR A 683 -22.47 21.56 15.61
C TYR A 683 -23.29 22.83 15.31
N GLU A 684 -22.91 23.60 14.29
CA GLU A 684 -23.54 24.87 13.93
C GLU A 684 -25.02 24.74 13.56
N ASN A 685 -25.76 25.85 13.65
CA ASN A 685 -27.18 25.95 13.28
C ASN A 685 -28.08 24.94 14.04
N ASN A 686 -27.95 24.92 15.37
CA ASN A 686 -28.79 24.17 16.30
C ASN A 686 -29.50 25.11 17.28
N SER A 687 -30.55 24.62 17.95
CA SER A 687 -31.49 25.47 18.69
C SER A 687 -30.90 26.07 19.98
N ASP A 688 -30.08 25.34 20.74
CA ASP A 688 -29.40 25.84 21.95
C ASP A 688 -28.27 24.86 22.39
N LEU A 689 -27.42 24.42 21.46
CA LEU A 689 -26.24 23.62 21.83
C LEU A 689 -25.17 24.50 22.51
N CYS A 690 -24.61 24.02 23.60
CA CYS A 690 -23.58 24.71 24.37
C CYS A 690 -22.54 23.72 24.92
N GLY A 691 -21.41 24.22 25.43
CA GLY A 691 -20.27 23.37 25.83
C GLY A 691 -19.29 23.14 24.67
N PHE A 692 -18.02 22.87 25.00
CA PHE A 692 -16.91 22.86 24.03
C PHE A 692 -17.18 21.87 22.86
N PRO A 693 -17.01 22.25 21.59
CA PRO A 693 -16.32 23.45 21.07
C PRO A 693 -17.18 24.74 20.98
N LEU A 694 -18.47 24.70 21.36
CA LEU A 694 -19.35 25.87 21.41
C LEU A 694 -19.18 26.67 22.71
N PRO A 695 -19.77 27.89 22.81
CA PRO A 695 -19.75 28.65 24.06
C PRO A 695 -20.27 27.83 25.26
N PRO A 696 -19.71 28.03 26.46
CA PRO A 696 -20.12 27.31 27.66
C PRO A 696 -21.60 27.57 27.99
N CYS A 697 -22.28 26.55 28.51
CA CYS A 697 -23.67 26.66 28.93
C CYS A 697 -23.79 27.64 30.11
N GLU A 698 -24.69 28.62 30.03
CA GLU A 698 -24.92 29.55 31.13
C GLU A 698 -25.53 28.81 32.34
N LEU A 699 -24.79 28.78 33.46
CA LEU A 699 -25.33 28.41 34.77
C LEU A 699 -26.15 29.59 35.30
N ASN A 700 -27.46 29.51 35.21
CA ASN A 700 -28.33 30.39 36.00
C ASN A 700 -28.00 30.21 37.48
N PRO A 701 -27.55 31.24 38.22
CA PRO A 701 -27.39 31.12 39.66
C PRO A 701 -28.75 31.12 40.33
N VAL A 702 -28.93 30.09 41.15
CA VAL A 702 -29.97 29.94 42.16
C VAL A 702 -30.15 31.23 42.96
N VAL A 703 -31.41 31.58 43.14
CA VAL A 703 -31.93 32.63 44.03
C VAL A 703 -31.31 32.49 45.42
N SER A 704 -30.57 33.50 45.87
CA SER A 704 -30.42 33.79 47.30
C SER A 704 -31.09 35.13 47.57
N HIS A 705 -32.23 35.06 48.26
CA HIS A 705 -32.87 36.18 48.91
C HIS A 705 -31.89 36.87 49.85
N ASP A 706 -31.64 38.16 49.63
CA ASP A 706 -31.47 39.10 50.73
C ASP A 706 -32.04 40.46 50.33
N ALA A 707 -32.93 40.95 51.20
CA ALA A 707 -33.66 42.19 51.04
C ALA A 707 -32.75 43.40 51.24
N VAL A 708 -33.03 44.49 50.52
CA VAL A 708 -33.28 45.83 51.08
C VAL A 708 -33.74 46.75 49.93
N ALA A 709 -34.64 47.65 50.29
CA ALA A 709 -35.64 48.30 49.46
C ALA A 709 -35.20 49.59 48.72
N HIS A 710 -36.14 50.07 47.89
CA HIS A 710 -36.28 51.41 47.29
C HIS A 710 -35.33 51.73 46.11
N GLN A 711 -35.76 52.36 45.01
CA GLN A 711 -36.96 53.11 44.68
C GLN A 711 -37.03 53.25 43.15
N SER A 712 -38.24 53.22 42.59
CA SER A 712 -38.50 53.60 41.20
C SER A 712 -38.08 55.05 40.92
N LYS A 713 -37.61 55.35 39.69
CA LYS A 713 -38.10 56.53 38.96
C LYS A 713 -37.87 56.46 37.46
N ASN A 714 -38.99 56.70 36.78
CA ASN A 714 -39.25 56.90 35.36
C ASN A 714 -38.54 58.13 34.74
N LYS A 715 -38.68 58.18 33.40
CA LYS A 715 -38.64 59.31 32.45
C LYS A 715 -37.30 59.43 31.71
N GLY A 716 -37.24 59.61 30.40
CA GLY A 716 -38.25 59.93 29.40
C GLY A 716 -37.53 60.37 28.11
N LYS A 717 -38.18 60.13 26.98
CA LYS A 717 -37.75 60.40 25.59
C LYS A 717 -37.30 61.85 25.35
N VAL A 718 -36.53 62.10 24.27
CA VAL A 718 -36.94 62.91 23.09
C VAL A 718 -35.92 62.76 21.96
N VAL A 719 -36.47 62.65 20.75
CA VAL A 719 -35.85 62.53 19.42
C VAL A 719 -35.58 63.93 18.84
N ALA A 720 -34.52 64.11 18.07
CA ALA A 720 -34.50 65.07 16.96
C ALA A 720 -33.54 64.61 15.84
N ILE A 721 -34.08 64.46 14.64
CA ILE A 721 -33.42 64.14 13.36
C ILE A 721 -33.18 65.48 12.63
N VAL A 722 -31.98 65.68 12.06
CA VAL A 722 -31.79 66.50 10.85
C VAL A 722 -30.82 65.79 9.91
N VAL A 723 -31.21 65.79 8.63
CA VAL A 723 -30.73 65.04 7.47
C VAL A 723 -29.42 65.61 6.90
N GLY A 724 -28.65 64.75 6.21
CA GLY A 724 -27.25 64.89 5.79
C GLY A 724 -26.89 66.07 4.85
N PRO A 725 -25.58 66.25 4.59
CA PRO A 725 -24.79 65.25 3.87
C PRO A 725 -23.39 65.04 4.45
N VAL A 726 -23.14 63.91 5.13
CA VAL A 726 -21.78 63.43 5.42
C VAL A 726 -21.63 61.92 5.20
N THR A 727 -22.53 61.33 4.40
CA THR A 727 -22.59 59.88 4.17
C THR A 727 -21.52 59.36 3.19
N GLY A 728 -20.75 60.24 2.53
CA GLY A 728 -19.60 59.84 1.71
C GLY A 728 -18.28 59.74 2.47
N ALA A 729 -18.06 60.59 3.48
CA ALA A 729 -16.77 60.67 4.17
C ALA A 729 -16.67 59.74 5.40
N TRP A 730 -17.81 59.42 6.04
CA TRP A 730 -17.83 58.56 7.23
C TRP A 730 -17.64 57.06 6.93
N LEU A 731 -18.03 56.61 5.72
CA LEU A 731 -17.77 55.23 5.28
C LEU A 731 -16.28 54.96 5.03
N VAL A 732 -15.52 55.97 4.62
CA VAL A 732 -14.07 55.86 4.42
C VAL A 732 -13.30 55.95 5.74
N LEU A 733 -13.77 56.80 6.68
CA LEU A 733 -13.14 56.95 8.00
C LEU A 733 -13.39 55.74 8.92
N PHE A 734 -14.57 55.10 8.84
CA PHE A 734 -14.91 53.92 9.63
C PHE A 734 -14.08 52.68 9.24
N VAL A 735 -13.76 52.54 7.94
CA VAL A 735 -12.88 51.47 7.45
C VAL A 735 -11.42 51.69 7.87
N LEU A 736 -10.97 52.95 8.00
CA LEU A 736 -9.61 53.30 8.44
C LEU A 736 -9.38 53.19 9.96
N VAL A 737 -10.39 53.48 10.79
CA VAL A 737 -10.28 53.43 12.26
C VAL A 737 -10.33 51.98 12.79
N ILE A 738 -11.10 51.08 12.15
CA ILE A 738 -11.07 49.64 12.45
C ILE A 738 -9.70 49.03 12.10
N SER A 739 -9.00 49.56 11.08
CA SER A 739 -7.66 49.10 10.72
C SER A 739 -6.54 49.61 11.64
N LEU A 740 -6.71 50.75 12.32
CA LEU A 740 -5.66 51.32 13.18
C LEU A 740 -5.82 51.00 14.67
N CYS A 741 -7.04 50.73 15.17
CA CYS A 741 -7.23 50.33 16.57
C CYS A 741 -6.98 48.83 16.86
N ARG A 742 -6.82 48.00 15.81
CA ARG A 742 -6.27 46.63 15.96
C ARG A 742 -4.75 46.63 16.20
N ILE A 743 -4.09 47.77 15.98
CA ILE A 743 -2.68 47.96 16.27
C ILE A 743 -2.57 48.72 17.59
N CYS A 744 -1.80 48.16 18.50
CA CYS A 744 -1.34 48.82 19.73
C CYS A 744 -2.41 49.04 20.81
N ARG A 745 -2.57 48.01 21.66
CA ARG A 745 -2.28 48.03 23.11
C ARG A 745 -3.44 47.54 23.98
N ARG A 746 -3.23 46.84 25.10
CA ARG A 746 -2.12 46.11 25.75
C ARG A 746 -2.65 45.81 27.18
N LYS A 747 -2.47 44.55 27.66
CA LYS A 747 -1.84 44.15 28.96
C LYS A 747 -2.63 44.48 30.25
N LYS A 748 -2.60 43.73 31.38
CA LYS A 748 -1.92 42.50 31.88
C LYS A 748 -2.49 42.17 33.30
N TYR A 749 -2.13 40.98 33.84
CA TYR A 749 -1.95 40.57 35.28
C TYR A 749 -3.17 40.06 36.11
N LYS A 750 -3.14 39.07 37.05
CA LYS A 750 -2.14 38.12 37.64
C LYS A 750 -2.84 37.09 38.62
N ILE A 751 -2.48 35.79 38.56
CA ILE A 751 -2.20 34.73 39.59
C ILE A 751 -3.07 34.52 40.87
N HIS A 752 -3.55 33.28 41.15
CA HIS A 752 -3.13 32.44 42.32
C HIS A 752 -3.55 30.94 42.31
N ASP A 753 -2.61 30.13 42.82
CA ASP A 753 -2.49 28.66 43.08
C ASP A 753 -3.59 27.95 43.92
N ALA A 754 -3.74 26.61 43.73
CA ALA A 754 -3.42 25.59 44.76
C ALA A 754 -3.53 24.13 44.22
N LYS A 755 -2.47 23.34 44.48
CA LYS A 755 -2.25 21.92 44.15
C LYS A 755 -2.96 20.94 45.11
N GLY A 756 -3.24 19.73 44.62
CA GLY A 756 -3.39 18.50 45.41
C GLY A 756 -3.09 17.27 44.54
N ASP A 757 -1.98 16.60 44.85
CA ASP A 757 -1.32 15.50 44.13
C ASP A 757 -1.79 14.13 44.65
N LEU A 758 -1.81 13.09 43.79
CA LEU A 758 -1.37 11.71 44.09
C LEU A 758 -1.56 10.73 42.88
N GLN A 759 -0.41 10.43 42.26
CA GLN A 759 0.05 9.13 41.69
C GLN A 759 -0.79 8.46 40.57
N GLN A 760 -0.49 8.59 39.28
CA GLN A 760 0.70 8.19 38.47
C GLN A 760 0.75 6.70 38.06
N GLU A 761 0.02 6.37 36.99
CA GLU A 761 0.36 5.31 36.03
C GLU A 761 0.62 5.91 34.64
N ASN A 762 1.55 5.32 33.88
CA ASN A 762 2.20 5.87 32.69
C ASN A 762 1.25 6.21 31.51
N VAL A 763 0.97 7.50 31.30
CA VAL A 763 0.02 8.07 30.31
C VAL A 763 0.53 8.13 28.85
N PHE A 764 1.67 7.53 28.50
CA PHE A 764 2.21 7.63 27.13
C PHE A 764 2.51 6.27 26.52
N SER A 765 1.45 5.50 26.26
CA SER A 765 1.45 4.40 25.29
C SER A 765 0.56 4.78 24.09
N VAL A 766 1.17 4.68 22.91
CA VAL A 766 0.64 4.86 21.57
C VAL A 766 -0.79 4.33 21.41
N LEU A 767 -1.73 5.19 20.97
CA LEU A 767 -3.11 4.97 20.48
C LEU A 767 -4.28 5.66 21.21
N ASN A 768 -4.09 6.30 22.37
CA ASN A 768 -5.16 7.09 23.02
C ASN A 768 -4.67 8.51 23.31
N PHE A 769 -4.88 9.42 22.35
CA PHE A 769 -4.65 10.85 22.60
C PHE A 769 -5.94 11.47 23.15
N ASP A 770 -6.08 11.51 24.47
CA ASP A 770 -7.04 12.39 25.13
C ASP A 770 -6.48 13.82 25.10
N GLY A 771 -6.81 14.55 24.03
CA GLY A 771 -6.14 15.80 23.64
C GLY A 771 -6.27 16.97 24.63
N GLY A 772 -7.17 16.89 25.61
CA GLY A 772 -7.32 17.92 26.63
C GLY A 772 -6.17 17.95 27.64
N ASN A 773 -5.75 16.78 28.13
CA ASN A 773 -4.80 16.67 29.24
C ASN A 773 -3.33 16.87 28.80
N ALA A 774 -2.98 16.46 27.58
CA ALA A 774 -1.64 16.66 27.02
C ALA A 774 -1.36 18.12 26.64
N TYR A 775 -2.39 18.87 26.23
CA TYR A 775 -2.29 20.29 25.89
C TYR A 775 -1.92 21.11 27.13
N GLU A 776 -2.67 20.95 28.23
CA GLU A 776 -2.41 21.69 29.47
C GLU A 776 -1.02 21.41 30.03
N GLN A 777 -0.59 20.14 30.03
CA GLN A 777 0.74 19.76 30.49
C GLN A 777 1.87 20.36 29.65
N ILE A 778 1.71 20.48 28.32
CA ILE A 778 2.72 21.10 27.45
C ILE A 778 2.75 22.61 27.62
N ILE A 779 1.58 23.26 27.72
CA ILE A 779 1.49 24.70 27.99
C ILE A 779 2.11 25.02 29.36
N GLU A 780 1.84 24.22 30.39
CA GLU A 780 2.44 24.38 31.71
C GLU A 780 3.95 24.12 31.68
N ALA A 781 4.39 22.99 31.10
CA ALA A 781 5.79 22.59 31.06
C ALA A 781 6.68 23.55 30.24
N THR A 782 6.10 24.30 29.31
CA THR A 782 6.81 25.30 28.51
C THR A 782 6.61 26.74 29.03
N GLU A 783 5.92 26.92 30.16
CA GLU A 783 5.49 28.23 30.69
C GLU A 783 4.82 29.10 29.59
N ASN A 784 3.85 28.49 28.88
CA ASN A 784 3.17 29.05 27.72
C ASN A 784 4.14 29.45 26.59
N PHE A 785 4.98 28.50 26.17
CA PHE A 785 6.00 28.69 25.12
C PHE A 785 6.94 29.88 25.42
N SER A 786 7.40 29.98 26.66
CA SER A 786 8.38 30.97 27.09
C SER A 786 9.71 30.78 26.37
N GLU A 787 10.39 31.88 26.03
CA GLU A 787 11.71 31.85 25.39
C GLU A 787 12.76 31.08 26.21
N LYS A 788 12.57 30.98 27.54
CA LYS A 788 13.39 30.17 28.44
C LYS A 788 13.50 28.70 28.00
N TYR A 789 12.45 28.16 27.39
CA TYR A 789 12.38 26.78 26.92
C TYR A 789 12.60 26.68 25.41
N CYS A 790 12.76 27.80 24.70
CA CYS A 790 13.01 27.80 23.27
C CYS A 790 14.42 27.26 23.00
N ILE A 791 14.49 26.12 22.31
CA ILE A 791 15.75 25.45 21.95
C ILE A 791 16.15 25.72 20.49
N GLY A 792 15.28 26.35 19.72
CA GLY A 792 15.57 26.81 18.36
C GLY A 792 14.40 27.54 17.73
N ALA A 793 14.67 28.58 16.94
CA ALA A 793 13.65 29.32 16.19
C ALA A 793 14.08 29.50 14.73
N GLY A 794 13.13 29.39 13.80
CA GLY A 794 13.37 29.48 12.36
C GLY A 794 12.13 29.89 11.56
N GLY A 795 12.24 29.86 10.23
CA GLY A 795 11.16 30.28 9.31
C GLY A 795 9.88 29.43 9.40
N HIS A 796 10.00 28.18 9.87
CA HIS A 796 8.90 27.22 9.98
C HIS A 796 8.29 27.13 11.39
N GLY A 797 8.80 27.88 12.37
CA GLY A 797 8.32 27.83 13.75
C GLY A 797 9.44 27.90 14.80
N SER A 798 9.03 27.82 16.06
CA SER A 798 9.92 27.80 17.23
C SER A 798 9.76 26.48 17.96
N VAL A 799 10.87 25.83 18.29
CA VAL A 799 10.94 24.55 19.00
C VAL A 799 11.24 24.81 20.46
N TYR A 800 10.45 24.21 21.34
CA TYR A 800 10.54 24.34 22.78
C TYR A 800 10.80 22.98 23.42
N VAL A 801 11.62 22.94 24.47
CA VAL A 801 11.74 21.73 25.30
C VAL A 801 10.64 21.73 26.36
N ALA A 802 9.74 20.74 26.30
CA ALA A 802 8.72 20.52 27.32
C ALA A 802 9.19 19.40 28.25
N LYS A 803 9.41 19.73 29.53
CA LYS A 803 9.76 18.75 30.56
C LYS A 803 8.51 18.43 31.39
N LEU A 804 7.96 17.23 31.19
CA LEU A 804 6.76 16.81 31.89
C LEU A 804 7.07 16.40 33.34
N SER A 805 6.03 16.36 34.18
CA SER A 805 6.10 15.98 35.60
C SER A 805 6.65 14.56 35.83
N ASN A 806 6.51 13.67 34.84
CA ASN A 806 7.08 12.32 34.84
C ASN A 806 8.58 12.25 34.49
N GLY A 807 9.25 13.40 34.31
CA GLY A 807 10.68 13.49 34.03
C GLY A 807 11.10 13.25 32.57
N LYS A 808 10.15 12.99 31.65
CA LYS A 808 10.42 12.88 30.22
C LYS A 808 10.48 14.27 29.56
N ASN A 809 11.43 14.43 28.64
CA ASN A 809 11.56 15.63 27.81
C ASN A 809 10.98 15.37 26.43
N PHE A 810 10.26 16.34 25.89
CA PHE A 810 9.74 16.35 24.52
C PHE A 810 10.17 17.63 23.80
N ALA A 811 10.35 17.54 22.49
CA ALA A 811 10.56 18.71 21.64
C ALA A 811 9.20 19.12 21.06
N VAL A 812 8.78 20.36 21.31
CA VAL A 812 7.48 20.88 20.87
C VAL A 812 7.72 21.97 19.85
N LYS A 813 7.47 21.67 18.57
CA LYS A 813 7.59 22.64 17.48
C LYS A 813 6.30 23.41 17.34
N LYS A 814 6.29 24.67 17.76
CA LYS A 814 5.18 25.61 17.59
C LYS A 814 5.32 26.37 16.29
N ILE A 815 4.28 26.36 15.47
CA ILE A 815 4.29 27.08 14.20
C ILE A 815 3.98 28.55 14.47
N ASN A 816 4.86 29.44 13.99
CA ASN A 816 4.70 30.88 14.21
C ASN A 816 3.48 31.41 13.45
N ALA A 817 2.54 32.03 14.17
CA ALA A 817 1.47 32.84 13.57
C ALA A 817 2.05 34.21 13.18
N THR A 818 2.13 34.54 11.90
CA THR A 818 2.62 35.85 11.46
C THR A 818 1.58 36.94 11.69
N GLU A 819 2.05 38.10 12.16
CA GLU A 819 1.27 39.27 12.60
C GLU A 819 0.43 39.98 11.51
N ASN A 820 0.21 39.40 10.31
CA ASN A 820 -0.50 40.07 9.21
C ASN A 820 -1.52 39.19 8.46
N GLY A 821 -2.04 38.12 9.07
CA GLY A 821 -3.24 37.44 8.55
C GLY A 821 -3.11 36.78 7.16
N ARG A 822 -1.89 36.53 6.67
CA ARG A 822 -1.64 35.69 5.48
C ARG A 822 -1.20 34.29 5.92
N LEU A 823 -2.03 33.30 5.58
CA LEU A 823 -1.95 31.87 5.84
C LEU A 823 -0.79 31.15 5.11
N ILE A 824 0.45 31.62 5.21
CA ILE A 824 1.59 31.00 4.50
C ILE A 824 2.07 29.72 5.22
N ASN A 825 1.93 29.63 6.55
CA ASN A 825 2.54 28.56 7.35
C ASN A 825 1.59 27.42 7.76
N GLU A 826 0.28 27.54 7.51
CA GLU A 826 -0.66 26.44 7.83
C GLU A 826 -0.47 25.23 6.93
N GLN A 827 -0.15 25.45 5.66
CA GLN A 827 0.13 24.35 4.73
C GLN A 827 1.34 23.54 5.19
N MET A 828 2.39 24.18 5.71
CA MET A 828 3.58 23.47 6.22
C MET A 828 3.25 22.61 7.46
N PHE A 829 2.38 23.10 8.35
CA PHE A 829 1.91 22.33 9.50
C PHE A 829 1.16 21.06 9.07
N TYR A 830 0.22 21.17 8.13
CA TYR A 830 -0.52 20.02 7.63
C TYR A 830 0.35 19.07 6.82
N ARG A 831 1.31 19.57 6.02
CA ARG A 831 2.29 18.76 5.29
C ARG A 831 3.19 17.97 6.22
N GLU A 832 3.68 18.61 7.28
CA GLU A 832 4.52 17.95 8.29
C GLU A 832 3.74 16.84 8.99
N ILE A 833 2.47 17.06 9.36
CA ILE A 833 1.60 16.01 9.91
C ILE A 833 1.35 14.88 8.90
N GLU A 834 0.98 15.24 7.67
CA GLU A 834 0.67 14.30 6.60
C GLU A 834 1.85 13.36 6.32
N ALA A 835 3.06 13.91 6.17
CA ALA A 835 4.28 13.13 5.97
C ALA A 835 4.67 12.34 7.23
N THR A 836 4.63 12.95 8.42
CA THR A 836 5.15 12.31 9.65
C THR A 836 4.22 11.26 10.25
N MET A 837 2.91 11.28 9.95
CA MET A 837 1.98 10.25 10.39
C MET A 837 2.12 8.93 9.64
N GLN A 838 2.70 8.95 8.43
CA GLN A 838 2.85 7.78 7.57
C GLN A 838 4.23 7.10 7.71
N ILE A 839 5.20 7.79 8.33
CA ILE A 839 6.58 7.30 8.45
C ILE A 839 6.92 6.82 9.85
N ARG A 840 7.56 5.66 9.96
CA ARG A 840 8.14 5.16 11.21
C ARG A 840 9.45 4.45 10.91
N HIS A 841 10.56 5.16 11.13
CA HIS A 841 11.89 4.64 10.87
C HIS A 841 12.86 5.02 12.00
N ARG A 842 13.86 4.18 12.27
CA ARG A 842 14.82 4.38 13.38
C ARG A 842 15.70 5.62 13.23
N ASN A 843 15.88 6.11 11.99
CA ASN A 843 16.67 7.29 11.63
C ASN A 843 15.79 8.49 11.23
N ILE A 844 14.53 8.52 11.69
CA ILE A 844 13.61 9.64 11.51
C ILE A 844 13.05 10.00 12.89
N VAL A 845 13.03 11.30 13.22
CA VAL A 845 12.58 11.76 14.54
C VAL A 845 11.13 11.40 14.77
N LYS A 846 10.86 10.69 15.86
CA LYS A 846 9.54 10.18 16.21
C LYS A 846 8.57 11.31 16.59
N VAL A 847 7.37 11.27 16.00
CA VAL A 847 6.23 12.12 16.38
C VAL A 847 5.34 11.40 17.38
N PHE A 848 4.99 12.09 18.47
CA PHE A 848 4.07 11.61 19.50
C PHE A 848 2.64 12.13 19.35
N GLY A 849 2.46 13.29 18.71
CA GLY A 849 1.16 13.88 18.45
C GLY A 849 1.26 15.33 17.98
N TYR A 850 0.12 15.96 17.74
CA TYR A 850 0.02 17.37 17.37
C TYR A 850 -1.16 18.02 18.06
N CYS A 851 -1.12 19.35 18.17
CA CYS A 851 -2.21 20.19 18.63
C CYS A 851 -2.61 21.14 17.50
N CYS A 852 -3.90 21.15 17.16
CA CYS A 852 -4.48 22.03 16.15
C CYS A 852 -5.66 22.80 16.73
N THR A 853 -5.39 23.78 17.58
CA THR A 853 -6.42 24.69 18.11
C THR A 853 -6.40 26.03 17.38
N ALA A 854 -7.44 26.85 17.57
CA ALA A 854 -7.50 28.21 17.03
C ALA A 854 -6.43 29.15 17.64
N ARG A 855 -5.86 28.81 18.80
CA ARG A 855 -4.83 29.62 19.49
C ARG A 855 -3.41 29.12 19.23
N ASP A 856 -3.21 27.81 19.26
CA ASP A 856 -1.88 27.20 19.19
C ASP A 856 -1.87 26.01 18.23
N LYS A 857 -0.86 26.01 17.34
CA LYS A 857 -0.55 24.92 16.42
C LYS A 857 0.86 24.43 16.72
N PHE A 858 0.98 23.20 17.20
CA PHE A 858 2.29 22.64 17.51
C PHE A 858 2.34 21.12 17.33
N ILE A 859 3.53 20.60 17.07
CA ILE A 859 3.79 19.17 16.90
C ILE A 859 4.76 18.73 18.01
N VAL A 860 4.48 17.57 18.60
CA VAL A 860 5.23 16.99 19.71
C VAL A 860 6.12 15.87 19.18
N TYR A 861 7.43 16.10 19.23
CA TYR A 861 8.49 15.20 18.83
C TYR A 861 9.19 14.60 20.03
N GLU A 862 9.87 13.48 19.82
CA GLU A 862 10.92 13.06 20.74
C GLU A 862 12.01 14.11 20.87
N TYR A 863 12.53 14.26 22.09
CA TYR A 863 13.59 15.21 22.37
C TYR A 863 14.97 14.58 22.10
N MET A 864 15.62 15.04 21.04
CA MET A 864 16.96 14.61 20.65
C MET A 864 18.02 15.41 21.43
N LYS A 865 18.56 14.79 22.50
CA LYS A 865 19.48 15.45 23.45
C LYS A 865 20.80 15.92 22.83
N GLY A 866 21.28 15.28 21.75
CA GLY A 866 22.51 15.65 21.06
C GLY A 866 22.39 16.92 20.21
N GLY A 867 21.18 17.46 20.04
CA GLY A 867 20.93 18.66 19.25
C GLY A 867 21.11 18.43 17.75
N ASN A 868 21.28 19.51 16.97
CA ASN A 868 21.49 19.42 15.52
C ASN A 868 22.98 19.26 15.15
N LEU A 869 23.22 18.56 14.05
CA LEU A 869 24.55 18.25 13.55
C LEU A 869 25.37 19.49 13.18
N LEU A 870 24.76 20.56 12.66
CA LEU A 870 25.44 21.82 12.34
C LEU A 870 26.14 22.42 13.58
N THR A 871 25.46 22.41 14.73
CA THR A 871 26.03 22.93 15.99
C THR A 871 27.13 22.01 16.51
N ALA A 872 26.99 20.69 16.32
CA ALA A 872 28.02 19.72 16.68
C ALA A 872 29.31 19.89 15.85
N LEU A 873 29.19 20.17 14.55
CA LEU A 873 30.34 20.40 13.66
C LEU A 873 31.02 21.77 13.87
N ASN A 874 30.27 22.81 14.23
CA ASN A 874 30.82 24.15 14.42
C ASN A 874 31.57 24.34 15.76
N SER A 875 31.23 23.56 16.78
CA SER A 875 31.93 23.61 18.08
C SER A 875 33.22 22.80 18.03
N TYR A 876 34.37 23.42 18.32
CA TYR A 876 35.67 22.72 18.33
C TYR A 876 35.66 21.46 19.22
N ARG A 877 35.06 21.55 20.42
CA ARG A 877 34.97 20.43 21.37
C ARG A 877 34.06 19.30 20.88
N ASN A 878 32.91 19.62 20.28
CA ASN A 878 31.96 18.60 19.84
C ASN A 878 32.40 17.98 18.50
N ALA A 879 33.03 18.77 17.62
CA ALA A 879 33.55 18.30 16.35
C ALA A 879 34.72 17.32 16.53
N SER A 880 35.51 17.46 17.61
CA SER A 880 36.54 16.49 17.99
C SER A 880 35.97 15.20 18.60
N GLU A 881 34.75 15.25 19.16
CA GLU A 881 34.04 14.05 19.61
C GLU A 881 33.40 13.29 18.44
N LEU A 882 33.11 13.96 17.32
CA LEU A 882 32.69 13.33 16.07
C LEU A 882 33.92 12.85 15.29
N ASP A 883 34.55 11.76 15.74
CA ASP A 883 35.62 11.09 15.00
C ASP A 883 35.16 10.58 13.61
N TRP A 884 36.11 10.15 12.77
CA TRP A 884 35.81 9.70 11.41
C TRP A 884 34.76 8.58 11.36
N LYS A 885 34.79 7.66 12.33
CA LYS A 885 33.85 6.54 12.40
C LYS A 885 32.43 7.03 12.73
N ARG A 886 32.29 7.97 13.66
CA ARG A 886 30.99 8.59 13.98
C ARG A 886 30.44 9.38 12.80
N ARG A 887 31.28 10.13 12.08
CA ARG A 887 30.87 10.86 10.87
C ARG A 887 30.40 9.91 9.76
N LEU A 888 31.07 8.77 9.57
CA LEU A 888 30.64 7.69 8.68
C LEU A 888 29.27 7.12 9.08
N CYS A 889 29.07 6.78 10.35
CA CYS A 889 27.79 6.28 10.85
C CYS A 889 26.65 7.30 10.65
N ILE A 890 26.92 8.59 10.88
CA ILE A 890 25.94 9.67 10.65
C ILE A 890 25.55 9.74 9.16
N ALA A 891 26.51 9.67 8.24
CA ALA A 891 26.23 9.65 6.80
C ALA A 891 25.39 8.42 6.41
N GLN A 892 25.70 7.24 6.96
CA GLN A 892 24.92 6.02 6.74
C GLN A 892 23.50 6.12 7.31
N ASP A 893 23.33 6.67 8.51
CA ASP A 893 22.03 6.88 9.14
C ASP A 893 21.12 7.80 8.32
N VAL A 894 21.66 8.90 7.79
CA VAL A 894 20.93 9.82 6.90
C VAL A 894 20.59 9.12 5.58
N ALA A 895 21.53 8.35 5.00
CA ALA A 895 21.26 7.58 3.79
C ALA A 895 20.14 6.55 4.00
N HIS A 896 20.13 5.81 5.11
CA HIS A 896 19.04 4.88 5.44
C HIS A 896 17.69 5.60 5.60
N ALA A 897 17.68 6.78 6.24
CA ALA A 897 16.47 7.59 6.35
C ALA A 897 15.92 8.01 4.97
N LEU A 898 16.78 8.47 4.06
CA LEU A 898 16.38 8.86 2.71
C LEU A 898 15.99 7.66 1.84
N SER A 899 16.67 6.52 1.98
CA SER A 899 16.31 5.28 1.31
C SER A 899 14.87 4.88 1.66
N TYR A 900 14.55 4.90 2.95
CA TYR A 900 13.21 4.59 3.44
C TYR A 900 12.16 5.55 2.88
N LEU A 901 12.44 6.85 2.87
CA LEU A 901 11.51 7.87 2.35
C LEU A 901 11.28 7.73 0.84
N HIS A 902 12.33 7.44 0.07
CA HIS A 902 12.26 7.40 -1.39
C HIS A 902 11.78 6.06 -1.97
N HIS A 903 12.04 4.94 -1.29
CA HIS A 903 11.85 3.59 -1.87
C HIS A 903 10.99 2.66 -1.01
N ASP A 904 10.94 2.83 0.32
CA ASP A 904 10.22 1.90 1.21
C ASP A 904 8.83 2.42 1.62
N CYS A 905 8.56 3.73 1.43
CA CYS A 905 7.25 4.32 1.63
C CYS A 905 6.33 3.97 0.44
N SER A 906 5.02 3.81 0.71
CA SER A 906 4.02 3.48 -0.34
C SER A 906 4.00 4.51 -1.46
N ASP A 907 4.14 5.79 -1.09
CA ASP A 907 4.34 6.91 -2.00
C ASP A 907 5.71 7.53 -1.67
N PRO A 908 6.61 7.72 -2.66
CA PRO A 908 7.92 8.30 -2.40
C PRO A 908 7.81 9.71 -1.80
N ILE A 909 8.47 9.94 -0.66
CA ILE A 909 8.47 11.22 0.04
C ILE A 909 9.80 11.93 -0.19
N VAL A 910 9.80 13.05 -0.90
CA VAL A 910 10.98 13.92 -1.05
C VAL A 910 10.98 14.93 0.08
N HIS A 911 12.01 14.91 0.92
CA HIS A 911 12.11 15.75 2.11
C HIS A 911 12.33 17.24 1.75
N ARG A 912 13.13 17.52 0.72
CA ARG A 912 13.44 18.85 0.16
C ARG A 912 14.21 19.82 1.06
N ASP A 913 14.55 19.43 2.29
CA ASP A 913 15.31 20.24 3.24
C ASP A 913 16.33 19.42 4.05
N VAL A 914 16.99 18.48 3.37
CA VAL A 914 18.06 17.68 3.96
C VAL A 914 19.27 18.59 4.22
N THR A 915 19.51 18.94 5.48
CA THR A 915 20.61 19.83 5.90
C THR A 915 21.18 19.38 7.24
N THR A 916 22.40 19.80 7.58
CA THR A 916 23.01 19.54 8.90
C THR A 916 22.24 20.19 10.05
N LYS A 917 21.38 21.19 9.77
CA LYS A 917 20.49 21.79 10.77
C LYS A 917 19.28 20.91 11.11
N ASN A 918 18.80 20.13 10.14
CA ASN A 918 17.62 19.29 10.25
C ASN A 918 17.96 17.82 10.58
N ILE A 919 19.25 17.49 10.71
CA ILE A 919 19.74 16.20 11.21
C ILE A 919 20.01 16.34 12.71
N LEU A 920 19.25 15.60 13.51
CA LEU A 920 19.37 15.60 14.98
C LEU A 920 20.11 14.37 15.47
N LEU A 921 20.85 14.52 16.58
CA LEU A 921 21.65 13.46 17.19
C LEU A 921 21.07 13.07 18.54
N ASP A 922 21.11 11.78 18.87
CA ASP A 922 20.89 11.31 20.24
C ASP A 922 22.21 11.27 21.03
N LEU A 923 22.18 10.72 22.26
CA LEU A 923 23.37 10.65 23.12
C LEU A 923 24.41 9.64 22.60
N GLU A 924 23.99 8.73 21.74
CA GLU A 924 24.81 7.70 21.10
C GLU A 924 25.29 8.13 19.70
N PHE A 925 25.06 9.39 19.31
CA PHE A 925 25.40 9.97 18.00
C PHE A 925 24.67 9.32 16.81
N ARG A 926 23.53 8.64 17.04
CA ARG A 926 22.68 8.19 15.92
C ARG A 926 21.99 9.38 15.31
N ALA A 927 22.02 9.47 13.99
CA ALA A 927 21.43 10.56 13.26
C ALA A 927 19.97 10.26 12.89
N CYS A 928 19.10 11.23 13.16
CA CYS A 928 17.70 11.19 12.77
C CYS A 928 17.34 12.43 11.96
N LEU A 929 16.70 12.20 10.80
CA LEU A 929 16.19 13.26 9.95
C LEU A 929 14.90 13.86 10.55
N SER A 930 14.77 15.18 10.48
CA SER A 930 13.67 15.95 11.08
C SER A 930 13.23 17.12 10.18
N ASP A 931 12.12 17.77 10.54
CA ASP A 931 11.55 18.94 9.84
C ASP A 931 10.99 18.62 8.43
N PHE A 932 9.85 17.95 8.38
CA PHE A 932 9.13 17.62 7.16
C PHE A 932 8.20 18.75 6.66
N GLY A 933 8.38 19.99 7.15
CA GLY A 933 7.48 21.11 6.88
C GLY A 933 7.32 21.49 5.40
N ILE A 934 8.31 21.13 4.56
CA ILE A 934 8.26 21.35 3.11
C ILE A 934 8.37 20.05 2.31
N ALA A 935 8.24 18.89 2.97
CA ALA A 935 8.30 17.60 2.31
C ALA A 935 7.17 17.48 1.26
N LYS A 936 7.47 16.78 0.18
CA LYS A 936 6.51 16.49 -0.89
C LYS A 936 6.36 14.98 -1.02
N ILE A 937 5.14 14.51 -0.86
CA ILE A 937 4.75 13.16 -1.24
C ILE A 937 4.57 13.18 -2.77
N LEU A 938 5.32 12.33 -3.48
CA LEU A 938 5.22 12.17 -4.92
C LEU A 938 4.04 11.23 -5.20
N ASP A 939 2.84 11.80 -5.16
CA ASP A 939 1.64 11.12 -5.65
C ASP A 939 1.69 11.03 -7.18
N ALA A 940 1.25 9.91 -7.73
CA ALA A 940 1.26 9.64 -9.16
C ALA A 940 0.36 10.61 -9.96
N ASP A 941 -0.54 11.33 -9.27
CA ASP A 941 -1.54 12.24 -9.83
C ASP A 941 -1.13 13.74 -9.84
N GLU A 942 -0.10 14.15 -9.09
CA GLU A 942 0.36 15.55 -9.07
C GLU A 942 1.54 15.78 -10.01
N SER A 943 1.44 16.78 -10.91
CA SER A 943 2.61 17.22 -11.67
C SER A 943 3.73 17.57 -10.68
N GLY A 944 4.90 16.95 -10.80
CA GLY A 944 6.05 17.12 -9.89
C GLY A 944 6.52 18.57 -9.69
N HIS A 945 5.94 19.54 -10.40
CA HIS A 945 6.18 20.96 -10.30
C HIS A 945 5.64 21.56 -9.00
N THR A 946 6.48 22.26 -8.24
CA THR A 946 6.05 23.06 -7.09
C THR A 946 6.85 24.35 -7.00
N ARG A 947 6.44 25.28 -6.12
CA ARG A 947 7.25 26.47 -5.82
C ARG A 947 8.63 26.03 -5.32
N LEU A 948 9.67 26.74 -5.75
CA LEU A 948 11.02 26.57 -5.25
C LEU A 948 11.03 26.75 -3.72
N ALA A 949 11.43 25.70 -3.01
CA ALA A 949 11.51 25.65 -1.55
C ALA A 949 12.64 24.68 -1.17
N GLY A 950 13.38 25.05 -0.11
CA GLY A 950 14.57 24.36 0.40
C GLY A 950 15.66 25.36 0.81
N THR A 951 16.66 24.89 1.55
CA THR A 951 17.73 25.75 2.08
C THR A 951 18.79 26.12 1.02
N LYS A 952 19.08 27.42 0.87
CA LYS A 952 20.13 27.94 -0.02
C LYS A 952 21.49 27.32 0.33
N GLY A 953 22.19 26.75 -0.64
CA GLY A 953 23.45 26.02 -0.47
C GLY A 953 23.29 24.50 -0.59
N TYR A 954 22.10 23.96 -0.30
CA TYR A 954 21.77 22.54 -0.42
C TYR A 954 20.79 22.24 -1.58
N LEU A 955 20.22 23.29 -2.18
CA LEU A 955 19.27 23.19 -3.28
C LEU A 955 19.93 22.66 -4.55
N ALA A 956 19.32 21.64 -5.13
CA ALA A 956 19.74 21.07 -6.40
C ALA A 956 19.57 22.08 -7.56
N PRO A 957 20.55 22.19 -8.48
CA PRO A 957 20.58 23.22 -9.52
C PRO A 957 19.38 23.15 -10.49
N GLU A 958 18.84 21.95 -10.74
CA GLU A 958 17.69 21.74 -11.63
C GLU A 958 16.39 22.37 -11.15
N LEU A 959 16.25 22.62 -9.85
CA LEU A 959 15.06 23.26 -9.30
C LEU A 959 14.96 24.74 -9.71
N ALA A 960 16.08 25.36 -10.11
CA ALA A 960 16.10 26.75 -10.57
C ALA A 960 15.46 26.95 -11.95
N TYR A 961 15.44 25.91 -12.80
CA TYR A 961 14.95 26.02 -14.18
C TYR A 961 13.83 25.04 -14.55
N THR A 962 13.65 23.92 -13.82
CA THR A 962 12.58 22.94 -14.12
C THR A 962 11.38 23.05 -13.19
N THR A 963 11.55 23.52 -11.95
CA THR A 963 10.57 23.42 -10.83
C THR A 963 10.06 22.01 -10.50
N LYS A 964 10.54 20.97 -11.21
CA LYS A 964 10.16 19.57 -11.05
C LYS A 964 10.95 18.96 -9.89
N VAL A 965 10.24 18.54 -8.85
CA VAL A 965 10.82 17.86 -7.69
C VAL A 965 10.89 16.36 -7.98
N THR A 966 12.05 15.76 -7.73
CA THR A 966 12.30 14.31 -7.76
C THR A 966 13.11 13.93 -6.53
N GLU A 967 13.21 12.64 -6.24
CA GLU A 967 14.09 12.10 -5.20
C GLU A 967 15.56 12.52 -5.38
N LYS A 968 15.98 12.80 -6.62
CA LYS A 968 17.33 13.31 -6.95
C LYS A 968 17.66 14.67 -6.35
N CYS A 969 16.65 15.44 -5.94
CA CYS A 969 16.85 16.70 -5.22
C CYS A 969 17.45 16.45 -3.83
N ASP A 970 16.92 15.46 -3.10
CA ASP A 970 17.44 15.07 -1.79
C ASP A 970 18.81 14.40 -1.91
N VAL A 971 19.06 13.65 -2.99
CA VAL A 971 20.39 13.07 -3.28
C VAL A 971 21.45 14.15 -3.39
N TYR A 972 21.16 15.26 -4.06
CA TYR A 972 22.09 16.40 -4.14
C TYR A 972 22.33 17.02 -2.78
N SER A 973 21.27 17.29 -2.00
CA SER A 973 21.38 17.83 -0.66
C SER A 973 22.17 16.89 0.28
N PHE A 974 22.01 15.58 0.13
CA PHE A 974 22.81 14.56 0.82
C PHE A 974 24.29 14.66 0.47
N GLY A 975 24.65 14.86 -0.80
CA GLY A 975 26.04 15.09 -1.23
C GLY A 975 26.68 16.30 -0.53
N VAL A 976 25.94 17.40 -0.38
CA VAL A 976 26.41 18.60 0.36
C VAL A 976 26.61 18.28 1.84
N VAL A 977 25.67 17.58 2.48
CA VAL A 977 25.78 17.17 3.90
C VAL A 977 26.98 16.27 4.13
N VAL A 978 27.28 15.34 3.22
CA VAL A 978 28.44 14.46 3.30
C VAL A 978 29.75 15.27 3.22
N LEU A 979 29.88 16.21 2.28
CA LEU A 979 31.06 17.07 2.22
C LEU A 979 31.20 17.93 3.48
N GLU A 980 30.11 18.47 4.01
CA GLU A 980 30.12 19.28 5.23
C GLU A 980 30.53 18.45 6.46
N LEU A 981 30.10 17.19 6.54
CA LEU A 981 30.59 16.24 7.56
C LEU A 981 32.09 16.02 7.44
N LEU A 982 32.62 15.87 6.23
CA LEU A 982 34.05 15.58 6.02
C LEU A 982 34.95 16.79 6.26
N MET A 983 34.52 17.97 5.80
CA MET A 983 35.24 19.23 5.94
C MET A 983 35.07 19.86 7.33
N GLY A 984 34.06 19.41 8.09
CA GLY A 984 33.69 20.00 9.38
C GLY A 984 33.09 21.41 9.28
N SER A 985 32.83 21.88 8.07
CA SER A 985 32.25 23.18 7.72
C SER A 985 31.60 23.13 6.34
N HIS A 986 30.66 24.03 6.06
CA HIS A 986 29.91 24.01 4.81
C HIS A 986 30.84 24.23 3.59
N PRO A 987 30.73 23.41 2.52
CA PRO A 987 31.67 23.43 1.39
C PRO A 987 31.67 24.74 0.57
N GLY A 988 30.59 25.52 0.62
CA GLY A 988 30.55 26.88 0.04
C GLY A 988 30.79 26.90 -1.47
N ASP A 989 31.67 27.78 -1.94
CA ASP A 989 32.00 27.92 -3.37
C ASP A 989 32.66 26.65 -3.94
N PHE A 990 33.17 25.75 -3.09
CA PHE A 990 33.70 24.46 -3.53
C PHE A 990 32.65 23.65 -4.31
N VAL A 991 31.39 23.66 -3.87
CA VAL A 991 30.29 22.97 -4.57
C VAL A 991 30.10 23.51 -5.99
N SER A 992 30.26 24.82 -6.19
CA SER A 992 30.17 25.45 -7.50
C SER A 992 31.39 25.17 -8.40
N SER A 993 32.54 24.85 -7.80
CA SER A 993 33.78 24.54 -8.51
C SER A 993 33.91 23.09 -9.00
N ILE A 994 33.04 22.18 -8.52
CA ILE A 994 32.99 20.75 -8.91
C ILE A 994 32.40 20.55 -10.33
N SER A 995 31.82 21.58 -10.95
CA SER A 995 31.41 21.51 -12.36
C SER A 995 32.64 21.40 -13.27
N CYS A 996 33.01 20.17 -13.65
CA CYS A 996 34.06 19.86 -14.61
C CYS A 996 33.88 20.69 -15.91
N PRO A 997 34.88 21.44 -16.42
CA PRO A 997 36.34 21.31 -16.21
C PRO A 997 37.01 22.60 -15.67
N SER A 998 37.68 22.53 -14.53
CA SER A 998 38.68 23.56 -14.15
C SER A 998 39.99 22.91 -13.73
N ASN A 999 41.11 23.44 -14.25
CA ASN A 999 42.48 22.90 -14.12
C ASN A 999 43.10 23.06 -12.72
N LYS A 1000 42.33 22.91 -11.64
CA LYS A 1000 42.87 22.95 -10.27
C LYS A 1000 42.75 21.57 -9.62
N SER A 1001 43.87 20.87 -9.53
CA SER A 1001 44.01 19.67 -8.71
C SER A 1001 43.88 20.07 -7.24
N THR A 1002 42.79 19.63 -6.59
CA THR A 1002 42.61 19.77 -5.14
C THR A 1002 42.88 18.40 -4.53
N SER A 1003 43.85 18.33 -3.61
CA SER A 1003 44.21 17.08 -2.95
C SER A 1003 43.13 16.69 -1.95
N MET A 1004 42.84 15.39 -1.82
CA MET A 1004 41.83 14.89 -0.90
C MET A 1004 42.10 15.26 0.56
N LYS A 1005 43.38 15.42 0.96
CA LYS A 1005 43.75 15.88 2.30
C LYS A 1005 43.19 17.28 2.62
N ASP A 1006 42.99 18.12 1.60
CA ASP A 1006 42.50 19.48 1.74
C ASP A 1006 40.97 19.54 1.95
N LEU A 1007 40.26 18.42 1.76
CA LEU A 1007 38.82 18.28 2.04
C LEU A 1007 38.51 17.76 3.44
N LEU A 1008 39.51 17.28 4.18
CA LEU A 1008 39.30 16.69 5.48
C LEU A 1008 39.40 17.75 6.59
N ASP A 1009 38.52 17.63 7.58
CA ASP A 1009 38.52 18.45 8.78
C ASP A 1009 39.87 18.34 9.52
N THR A 1010 40.68 19.38 9.42
CA THR A 1010 42.02 19.47 10.01
C THR A 1010 42.04 19.38 11.55
N ARG A 1011 40.88 19.43 12.21
CA ARG A 1011 40.74 19.23 13.65
C ARG A 1011 40.88 17.76 14.06
N LEU A 1012 40.71 16.82 13.14
CA LEU A 1012 40.86 15.39 13.37
C LEU A 1012 42.22 14.88 12.86
N PRO A 1013 42.80 13.84 13.48
CA PRO A 1013 43.96 13.16 12.89
C PRO A 1013 43.57 12.56 11.53
N PRO A 1014 44.51 12.41 10.56
CA PRO A 1014 44.22 11.77 9.28
C PRO A 1014 43.60 10.38 9.49
N PRO A 1015 42.61 9.97 8.67
CA PRO A 1015 42.05 8.62 8.78
C PRO A 1015 43.11 7.59 8.36
N GLU A 1016 43.18 6.48 9.09
CA GLU A 1016 44.14 5.39 8.87
C GLU A 1016 43.41 4.04 8.67
N GLY A 1017 44.03 3.12 7.94
CA GLY A 1017 43.51 1.75 7.74
C GLY A 1017 42.15 1.71 7.02
N GLU A 1018 41.25 0.85 7.50
CA GLU A 1018 39.91 0.61 6.94
C GLU A 1018 39.05 1.90 6.90
N VAL A 1019 39.21 2.78 7.91
CA VAL A 1019 38.49 4.05 7.99
C VAL A 1019 38.88 4.99 6.85
N ALA A 1020 40.15 4.97 6.40
CA ALA A 1020 40.59 5.78 5.27
C ALA A 1020 39.89 5.36 3.96
N SER A 1021 39.77 4.04 3.71
CA SER A 1021 39.06 3.49 2.55
C SER A 1021 37.57 3.83 2.58
N GLU A 1022 36.94 3.77 3.75
CA GLU A 1022 35.53 4.14 3.91
C GLU A 1022 35.29 5.64 3.67
N ILE A 1023 36.15 6.51 4.22
CA ILE A 1023 36.10 7.96 3.97
C ILE A 1023 36.32 8.28 2.48
N PHE A 1024 37.22 7.56 1.83
CA PHE A 1024 37.45 7.69 0.40
C PHE A 1024 36.20 7.37 -0.42
N GLY A 1025 35.57 6.21 -0.16
CA GLY A 1025 34.30 5.84 -0.79
C GLY A 1025 33.19 6.86 -0.52
N LEU A 1026 33.17 7.44 0.68
CA LEU A 1026 32.21 8.46 1.07
C LEU A 1026 32.37 9.76 0.25
N ILE A 1027 33.62 10.18 -0.04
CA ILE A 1027 33.90 11.33 -0.91
C ILE A 1027 33.47 11.07 -2.35
N THR A 1028 33.75 9.88 -2.89
CA THR A 1028 33.33 9.51 -4.26
C THR A 1028 31.83 9.60 -4.42
N VAL A 1029 31.06 9.04 -3.47
CA VAL A 1029 29.60 9.10 -3.48
C VAL A 1029 29.12 10.55 -3.36
N ALA A 1030 29.75 11.37 -2.50
CA ALA A 1030 29.38 12.78 -2.35
C ALA A 1030 29.53 13.55 -3.67
N ILE A 1031 30.64 13.34 -4.41
CA ILE A 1031 30.88 13.97 -5.70
C ILE A 1031 29.84 13.53 -6.74
N GLN A 1032 29.54 12.23 -6.81
CA GLN A 1032 28.51 11.70 -7.73
C GLN A 1032 27.12 12.25 -7.41
N CYS A 1033 26.77 12.39 -6.13
CA CYS A 1033 25.53 13.00 -5.67
C CYS A 1033 25.42 14.49 -6.07
N LEU A 1034 26.55 15.20 -6.20
CA LEU A 1034 26.60 16.62 -6.56
C LEU A 1034 26.60 16.88 -8.07
N HIS A 1035 26.45 15.85 -8.91
CA HIS A 1035 26.45 16.02 -10.35
C HIS A 1035 25.34 17.00 -10.81
N PRO A 1036 25.62 17.98 -11.71
CA PRO A 1036 24.64 18.99 -12.12
C PRO A 1036 23.40 18.41 -12.83
N ASN A 1037 23.59 17.33 -13.60
CA ASN A 1037 22.49 16.58 -14.22
C ASN A 1037 21.92 15.54 -13.23
N PRO A 1038 20.64 15.63 -12.84
CA PRO A 1038 20.02 14.71 -11.88
C PRO A 1038 19.97 13.25 -12.36
N SER A 1039 19.98 13.00 -13.67
CA SER A 1039 19.93 11.64 -14.23
C SER A 1039 21.21 10.84 -13.99
N ILE A 1040 22.32 11.54 -13.74
CA ILE A 1040 23.64 10.93 -13.51
C ILE A 1040 23.87 10.66 -12.01
N ARG A 1041 23.16 11.38 -11.13
CA ARG A 1041 23.27 11.15 -9.68
C ARG A 1041 22.82 9.72 -9.34
N PRO A 1042 23.48 9.02 -8.41
CA PRO A 1042 23.04 7.70 -7.98
C PRO A 1042 21.66 7.79 -7.29
N THR A 1043 20.97 6.66 -7.13
CA THR A 1043 19.88 6.57 -6.14
C THR A 1043 20.49 6.37 -4.75
N ILE A 1044 19.76 6.70 -3.68
CA ILE A 1044 20.26 6.49 -2.32
C ILE A 1044 20.60 5.01 -2.04
N PRO A 1045 19.80 4.00 -2.46
CA PRO A 1045 20.19 2.60 -2.33
C PRO A 1045 21.51 2.27 -3.05
N SER A 1046 21.73 2.82 -4.25
CA SER A 1046 23.00 2.65 -4.96
C SER A 1046 24.16 3.31 -4.20
N ALA A 1047 23.96 4.52 -3.66
CA ALA A 1047 24.95 5.21 -2.83
C ALA A 1047 25.30 4.39 -1.56
N ILE A 1048 24.31 3.78 -0.90
CA ILE A 1048 24.51 2.88 0.24
C ILE A 1048 25.30 1.63 -0.16
N HIS A 1049 24.96 1.05 -1.32
CA HIS A 1049 25.69 -0.10 -1.85
C HIS A 1049 27.17 0.24 -2.11
N PHE A 1050 27.45 1.43 -2.67
CA PHE A 1050 28.82 1.91 -2.85
C PHE A 1050 29.57 2.05 -1.52
N PHE A 1051 28.94 2.58 -0.45
CA PHE A 1051 29.55 2.62 0.88
C PHE A 1051 29.99 1.23 1.36
N SER A 1052 29.16 0.21 1.17
CA SER A 1052 29.44 -1.16 1.64
C SER A 1052 30.59 -1.86 0.91
N LYS A 1053 30.93 -1.40 -0.30
CA LYS A 1053 31.99 -1.99 -1.14
C LYS A 1053 33.39 -1.54 -0.71
N PHE A 1054 33.56 -0.27 -0.34
CA PHE A 1054 34.86 0.29 0.04
C PHE A 1054 35.30 -0.07 1.46
N ALA A 1055 34.36 -0.47 2.34
CA ALA A 1055 34.67 -1.04 3.66
C ALA A 1055 35.51 -2.35 3.60
N ARG A 1056 35.72 -2.93 2.42
CA ARG A 1056 36.49 -4.18 2.23
C ARG A 1056 37.82 -3.99 1.51
N ALA A 1057 38.18 -2.78 1.11
CA ALA A 1057 39.41 -2.50 0.38
C ALA A 1057 40.52 -2.13 1.36
N VAL A 1058 41.55 -2.97 1.47
CA VAL A 1058 42.77 -2.67 2.21
C VAL A 1058 43.86 -2.33 1.20
N ASP A 1059 44.52 -1.20 1.39
CA ASP A 1059 45.79 -0.79 0.76
C ASP A 1059 45.72 -0.04 -0.60
N LEU A 1060 45.39 1.26 -0.56
CA LEU A 1060 45.85 2.25 -1.57
C LEU A 1060 46.25 3.56 -0.86
N ASP A 1061 47.25 4.24 -1.41
CA ASP A 1061 47.78 5.52 -0.90
C ASP A 1061 46.87 6.69 -1.33
N TYR A 1062 45.65 6.72 -0.77
CA TYR A 1062 44.55 7.59 -1.23
C TYR A 1062 44.71 9.08 -0.90
N LEU A 1063 45.56 9.44 0.08
CA LEU A 1063 45.71 10.84 0.51
C LEU A 1063 46.29 11.77 -0.57
N HIS A 1064 46.83 11.21 -1.66
CA HIS A 1064 47.42 11.96 -2.78
C HIS A 1064 46.62 11.81 -4.08
N ALA A 1065 45.47 11.14 -4.06
CA ALA A 1065 44.60 11.03 -5.21
C ALA A 1065 43.93 12.37 -5.56
N ASP A 1066 43.96 12.74 -6.85
CA ASP A 1066 43.37 13.96 -7.34
C ASP A 1066 41.86 13.77 -7.59
N ILE A 1067 41.06 14.72 -7.10
CA ILE A 1067 39.59 14.71 -7.24
C ILE A 1067 39.13 14.65 -8.71
N MET A 1068 39.98 15.07 -9.66
CA MET A 1068 39.68 15.06 -11.10
C MET A 1068 39.67 13.67 -11.74
N GLU A 1069 40.35 12.66 -11.18
CA GLU A 1069 40.28 11.28 -11.70
C GLU A 1069 38.87 10.66 -11.53
N PHE A 1070 38.04 11.25 -10.67
CA PHE A 1070 36.70 10.75 -10.32
C PHE A 1070 35.56 11.37 -11.13
N CYS A 1071 35.80 12.43 -11.92
CA CYS A 1071 34.83 12.91 -12.92
C CYS A 1071 34.72 11.95 -14.13
N LEU A 1072 35.64 10.98 -14.27
CA LEU A 1072 35.78 10.07 -15.41
C LEU A 1072 35.33 8.61 -15.12
N LEU A 1073 34.94 8.32 -13.87
CA LEU A 1073 34.42 7.02 -13.38
C LEU A 1073 32.93 7.14 -13.02
#